data_AF-A0A1Y3NS78-F1
#
_entry.id   AF-A0A1Y3NS78-F1
#
_cell.length_a   1.000
_cell.length_b   1.000
_cell.length_c   1.000
_cell.angle_alpha   90.00
_cell.angle_beta   90.00
_cell.angle_gamma   90.00
#
_symmetry.space_group_name_H-M   'P 1'
#
loop_
_entity.id
_entity.type
_entity.pdbx_description
1 polymer ?
#
loop_
_entity_poly.entity_id
_entity_poly.type
_entity_poly.pdbx_seq_one_letter_code
_entity_poly.pdbx_strand_id
1 'polypeptide(L)'
;TTTTTTITTSTEIISSNTEIKDRKINYSPEYLKESDQDLENPYRGWFHGAVTVDLTDYPELDCNYIFTFHQVKSFKNGLQYLGVRLGEFNNRRISKKALASLDNLLSEYKKRKETIDPTTQLILRFYYDGENYCKTNSTSFQPIFPTQDNPTTTTTTATTTTTEIIEATTTSSVNSIDGESDFKLRQLDNGHLYVSNEEFEYFKQEYDPNILDDHDNDNMLLSRRSSGDKDYEIDVDEEEEIQEIGFFNDNDELQVIQLNEESNLFEEIQLSEEDQQKLESKEKYYDERYYNEYNELSLTKEELKDYLSNSIFINDKLNLEELVESNNLDKRYISDEYAFSNATEEDYNLSSIRAAKELRQISFPMCSKHSDTDKDVCIEEKLVNKQCIFQFKSSDYITGCVRYNTTEIEPENLNLILIHITQLSDIINKYSDLIYIYQGTFVGTYGEMHSSKYLDKNSLTQIIDTMDKTFDPSIFLSVRTPSHYRGIKDVFETQKGYNYTSYNNRMGLYNDGLFFRDHDYYTYKNIWVPDENGFVKEFRDKEVQFQDDICLRVPNGGEGVFLAEEDKYINIDESQIPAILENPEYYGNFYVSNQHARNIHLTYLNDDYDKKLIDHWGETEGKYIYTKDWNITGDKYIGNHLGYRYVLRSSEFFNNTLEIIIENVGYAPAYIDFESYVLLKSTSSSSHSIKIKVESDNKKWGFVKQENGYEKTVSLLIDLEKESSNFLSDNYEVYFRVYDPRTDTDIKFGNTNTYYTNYGYLIGTITME
;
A
#
# COMPACT_ATOMS: atom_id res chain seq x y z
N THR A 1 59.12 53.24 58.60
CA THR A 1 57.85 52.73 59.17
C THR A 1 57.67 51.32 58.67
N THR A 2 57.81 50.36 59.58
CA THR A 2 57.36 48.95 59.52
C THR A 2 57.98 47.98 58.48
N THR A 3 59.11 47.36 58.88
CA THR A 3 59.37 45.90 59.04
C THR A 3 58.37 44.89 58.43
N THR A 4 58.69 43.70 57.84
CA THR A 4 59.90 42.85 57.76
C THR A 4 59.68 41.69 56.74
N THR A 5 60.79 41.22 56.15
CA THR A 5 61.15 39.84 55.70
C THR A 5 60.51 39.17 54.47
N THR A 6 61.36 39.11 53.43
CA THR A 6 61.59 38.04 52.45
C THR A 6 61.54 36.62 53.03
N ILE A 7 61.01 35.64 52.26
CA ILE A 7 61.61 34.31 52.02
C ILE A 7 61.23 33.90 50.58
N THR A 8 62.25 33.56 49.80
CA THR A 8 62.16 32.88 48.51
C THR A 8 62.14 31.37 48.78
N THR A 9 61.18 30.64 48.22
CA THR A 9 61.27 29.18 48.10
C THR A 9 60.71 28.76 46.75
N SER A 10 61.60 28.24 45.92
CA SER A 10 61.33 27.47 44.71
C SER A 10 60.60 26.19 45.06
N THR A 11 59.49 25.91 44.39
CA THR A 11 58.88 24.58 44.37
C THR A 11 58.78 24.15 42.92
N GLU A 12 59.46 23.04 42.63
CA GLU A 12 59.47 22.34 41.36
C GLU A 12 58.05 22.10 40.86
N ILE A 13 57.76 22.56 39.65
CA ILE A 13 56.66 22.01 38.88
C ILE A 13 57.12 20.62 38.46
N ILE A 14 56.72 19.61 39.23
CA ILE A 14 56.75 18.23 38.78
C ILE A 14 55.75 18.18 37.63
N SER A 15 56.26 18.26 36.40
CA SER A 15 55.53 17.79 35.23
C SER A 15 55.36 16.29 35.42
N SER A 16 54.19 15.87 35.90
CA SER A 16 53.74 14.50 35.68
C SER A 16 53.50 14.37 34.17
N ASN A 17 54.57 14.10 33.42
CA ASN A 17 54.45 13.35 32.19
C ASN A 17 53.84 12.01 32.58
N THR A 18 52.52 11.92 32.56
CA THR A 18 51.84 10.65 32.51
C THR A 18 52.22 10.06 31.15
N GLU A 19 53.20 9.17 31.15
CA GLU A 19 53.48 8.28 30.02
C GLU A 19 52.14 7.69 29.57
N ILE A 20 51.67 8.13 28.39
CA ILE A 20 50.63 7.42 27.68
C ILE A 20 51.26 6.07 27.36
N LYS A 21 50.91 5.05 28.14
CA LYS A 21 51.31 3.67 27.85
C LYS A 21 50.85 3.37 26.42
N ASP A 22 51.78 3.00 25.55
CA ASP A 22 51.52 2.22 24.34
C ASP A 22 50.86 0.90 24.78
N ARG A 23 49.56 0.92 25.07
CA ARG A 23 48.78 -0.27 25.38
C ARG A 23 48.53 -1.00 24.07
N LYS A 24 48.94 -2.25 23.99
CA LYS A 24 48.71 -3.08 22.80
C LYS A 24 47.27 -3.56 22.80
N ILE A 25 46.57 -3.36 21.67
CA ILE A 25 45.22 -3.88 21.46
C ILE A 25 45.32 -5.31 20.93
N ASN A 26 44.73 -6.26 21.66
CA ASN A 26 44.49 -7.61 21.17
C ASN A 26 42.98 -7.80 20.95
N TYR A 27 42.59 -8.34 19.79
CA TYR A 27 41.19 -8.60 19.44
C TYR A 27 40.95 -10.10 19.32
N SER A 28 39.85 -10.58 19.89
CA SER A 28 39.35 -11.94 19.70
C SER A 28 37.98 -11.88 19.01
N PRO A 29 37.86 -12.33 17.75
CA PRO A 29 36.59 -12.27 17.02
C PRO A 29 35.58 -13.29 17.55
N GLU A 30 34.31 -12.93 17.48
CA GLU A 30 33.17 -13.82 17.71
C GLU A 30 32.91 -14.66 16.45
N TYR A 31 32.38 -15.87 16.62
CA TYR A 31 31.96 -16.68 15.48
C TYR A 31 30.63 -16.16 14.93
N LEU A 32 30.64 -15.62 13.71
CA LEU A 32 29.48 -15.05 13.04
C LEU A 32 28.90 -16.06 12.05
N LYS A 33 27.70 -16.56 12.32
CA LYS A 33 27.03 -17.56 11.48
C LYS A 33 25.75 -16.99 10.88
N GLU A 34 25.54 -17.26 9.59
CA GLU A 34 24.29 -16.92 8.88
C GLU A 34 23.10 -17.70 9.43
N SER A 35 21.94 -17.06 9.42
CA SER A 35 20.65 -17.62 9.77
C SER A 35 19.71 -17.53 8.57
N ASP A 36 18.90 -18.57 8.40
CA ASP A 36 17.81 -18.66 7.42
C ASP A 36 16.44 -18.27 8.02
N GLN A 37 16.42 -17.69 9.22
CA GLN A 37 15.19 -17.22 9.86
C GLN A 37 14.72 -15.89 9.27
N ASP A 38 13.42 -15.62 9.35
CA ASP A 38 12.84 -14.36 8.88
C ASP A 38 13.37 -13.15 9.68
N LEU A 39 13.36 -11.97 9.05
CA LEU A 39 13.78 -10.71 9.65
C LEU A 39 12.71 -9.64 9.44
N GLU A 40 12.20 -9.13 10.56
CA GLU A 40 11.33 -7.95 10.62
C GLU A 40 12.20 -6.69 10.51
N ASN A 41 12.38 -6.22 9.28
CA ASN A 41 13.12 -5.01 8.94
C ASN A 41 12.21 -4.12 8.07
N PRO A 42 12.27 -2.77 8.20
CA PRO A 42 11.44 -1.88 7.40
C PRO A 42 11.82 -1.89 5.90
N TYR A 43 10.94 -1.36 5.06
CA TYR A 43 11.18 -1.10 3.62
C TYR A 43 11.39 -2.34 2.72
N ARG A 44 11.06 -3.54 3.19
CA ARG A 44 11.30 -4.80 2.47
C ARG A 44 10.24 -5.86 2.77
N GLY A 45 10.26 -6.94 2.00
CA GLY A 45 9.56 -8.18 2.35
C GLY A 45 8.18 -8.30 1.74
N TRP A 46 7.37 -9.19 2.30
CA TRP A 46 5.96 -9.27 1.96
C TRP A 46 5.26 -7.98 2.39
N PHE A 47 4.34 -7.48 1.56
CA PHE A 47 3.38 -6.48 2.03
C PHE A 47 2.05 -7.14 2.37
N HIS A 48 1.41 -6.60 3.38
CA HIS A 48 0.23 -7.17 4.04
C HIS A 48 -0.94 -6.21 4.01
N GLY A 49 -2.11 -6.73 4.38
CA GLY A 49 -3.31 -5.93 4.57
C GLY A 49 -3.68 -5.20 3.29
N ALA A 50 -3.65 -5.89 2.15
CA ALA A 50 -3.94 -5.34 0.83
C ALA A 50 -5.42 -4.95 0.68
N VAL A 51 -5.82 -3.91 1.41
CA VAL A 51 -7.19 -3.43 1.52
C VAL A 51 -7.42 -2.26 0.58
N THR A 52 -8.66 -2.11 0.14
CA THR A 52 -9.12 -0.93 -0.56
C THR A 52 -10.29 -0.32 0.19
N VAL A 53 -10.28 1.01 0.31
CA VAL A 53 -11.41 1.80 0.81
C VAL A 53 -11.90 2.75 -0.27
N ASP A 54 -13.19 3.08 -0.25
CA ASP A 54 -13.74 4.18 -1.04
C ASP A 54 -13.64 5.46 -0.21
N LEU A 55 -13.13 6.56 -0.79
CA LEU A 55 -13.39 7.87 -0.21
C LEU A 55 -14.81 8.25 -0.56
N THR A 56 -15.55 8.64 0.47
CA THR A 56 -16.94 9.04 0.39
C THR A 56 -17.18 10.23 1.31
N ASP A 57 -18.27 10.92 1.08
CA ASP A 57 -18.73 12.01 1.95
C ASP A 57 -19.42 11.52 3.24
N TYR A 58 -19.53 10.20 3.46
CA TYR A 58 -20.21 9.60 4.62
C TYR A 58 -19.45 8.38 5.17
N PRO A 59 -18.17 8.52 5.57
CA PRO A 59 -17.37 7.41 6.11
C PRO A 59 -18.04 6.66 7.27
N GLU A 60 -18.90 7.32 8.04
CA GLU A 60 -19.69 6.76 9.14
C GLU A 60 -20.79 5.77 8.71
N LEU A 61 -21.17 5.78 7.43
CA LEU A 61 -22.07 4.80 6.83
C LEU A 61 -21.33 3.80 5.93
N ASP A 62 -20.03 3.98 5.69
CA ASP A 62 -19.22 3.01 4.94
C ASP A 62 -18.62 1.96 5.90
N CYS A 63 -19.29 0.81 5.97
CA CYS A 63 -18.89 -0.24 6.88
C CYS A 63 -17.64 -1.01 6.42
N ASN A 64 -17.23 -0.87 5.16
CA ASN A 64 -15.91 -1.33 4.75
C ASN A 64 -14.81 -0.40 5.25
N TYR A 65 -15.05 0.91 5.20
CA TYR A 65 -14.16 1.91 5.78
C TYR A 65 -14.04 1.75 7.31
N ILE A 66 -15.16 1.61 8.04
CA ILE A 66 -15.17 1.41 9.51
C ILE A 66 -14.40 0.14 9.90
N PHE A 67 -14.67 -0.98 9.21
CA PHE A 67 -13.94 -2.23 9.43
C PHE A 67 -12.44 -2.03 9.18
N THR A 68 -12.06 -1.44 8.05
CA THR A 68 -10.66 -1.20 7.69
C THR A 68 -9.97 -0.31 8.71
N PHE A 69 -10.61 0.77 9.13
CA PHE A 69 -10.13 1.73 10.13
C PHE A 69 -9.70 1.03 11.43
N HIS A 70 -10.52 0.09 11.91
CA HIS A 70 -10.17 -0.72 13.07
C HIS A 70 -9.10 -1.77 12.77
N GLN A 71 -9.18 -2.44 11.62
CA GLN A 71 -8.35 -3.60 11.30
C GLN A 71 -6.88 -3.28 11.03
N VAL A 72 -6.54 -2.00 10.78
CA VAL A 72 -5.15 -1.53 10.69
C VAL A 72 -4.29 -2.06 11.84
N LYS A 73 -4.80 -2.08 13.08
CA LYS A 73 -4.05 -2.56 14.26
C LYS A 73 -3.77 -4.06 14.27
N SER A 74 -4.49 -4.83 13.46
CA SER A 74 -4.50 -6.31 13.48
C SER A 74 -3.67 -6.93 12.34
N PHE A 75 -3.28 -6.16 11.33
CA PHE A 75 -2.45 -6.67 10.23
C PHE A 75 -1.08 -7.17 10.71
N LYS A 76 -0.45 -8.02 9.89
CA LYS A 76 0.91 -8.53 10.15
C LYS A 76 1.93 -7.39 10.14
N ASN A 77 3.04 -7.56 10.85
CA ASN A 77 4.12 -6.57 10.91
C ASN A 77 4.79 -6.35 9.54
N GLY A 78 5.35 -5.17 9.34
CA GLY A 78 6.13 -4.81 8.15
C GLY A 78 5.36 -3.93 7.16
N LEU A 79 5.60 -4.14 5.88
CA LEU A 79 5.05 -3.31 4.80
C LEU A 79 3.54 -3.53 4.67
N GLN A 80 2.77 -2.45 4.57
CA GLN A 80 1.32 -2.47 4.42
C GLN A 80 0.93 -1.89 3.06
N TYR A 81 -0.26 -2.21 2.57
CA TYR A 81 -0.83 -1.62 1.36
C TYR A 81 -2.19 -0.97 1.63
N LEU A 82 -2.39 0.23 1.10
CA LEU A 82 -3.69 0.90 1.11
C LEU A 82 -4.05 1.39 -0.29
N GLY A 83 -5.09 0.79 -0.86
CA GLY A 83 -5.78 1.30 -2.03
C GLY A 83 -6.90 2.25 -1.64
N VAL A 84 -7.05 3.35 -2.37
CA VAL A 84 -8.06 4.36 -2.11
C VAL A 84 -8.78 4.72 -3.41
N ARG A 85 -10.08 4.40 -3.47
CA ARG A 85 -10.93 4.67 -4.62
C ARG A 85 -11.53 6.07 -4.54
N LEU A 86 -11.43 6.82 -5.63
CA LEU A 86 -11.88 8.20 -5.79
C LEU A 86 -13.09 8.32 -6.73
N GLY A 87 -13.69 7.20 -7.13
CA GLY A 87 -14.77 7.21 -8.12
C GLY A 87 -15.99 8.03 -7.72
N GLU A 88 -16.20 8.31 -6.43
CA GLU A 88 -17.24 9.24 -5.97
C GLU A 88 -16.97 10.69 -6.40
N PHE A 89 -15.72 11.08 -6.57
CA PHE A 89 -15.29 12.44 -6.92
C PHE A 89 -14.92 12.58 -8.40
N ASN A 90 -15.34 11.65 -9.28
CA ASN A 90 -14.91 11.69 -10.68
C ASN A 90 -15.28 12.99 -11.44
N ASN A 91 -16.25 13.76 -10.98
CA ASN A 91 -16.77 14.95 -11.65
C ASN A 91 -16.69 16.22 -10.80
N ARG A 92 -16.13 16.15 -9.59
CA ARG A 92 -16.03 17.27 -8.64
C ARG A 92 -14.77 17.14 -7.80
N ARG A 93 -14.41 18.19 -7.07
CA ARG A 93 -13.31 18.14 -6.10
C ARG A 93 -13.62 17.14 -4.97
N ILE A 94 -12.59 16.62 -4.32
CA ILE A 94 -12.73 15.81 -3.10
C ILE A 94 -13.21 16.73 -1.97
N SER A 95 -14.25 16.34 -1.25
CA SER A 95 -14.82 17.14 -0.17
C SER A 95 -13.89 17.21 1.05
N LYS A 96 -14.11 18.20 1.92
CA LYS A 96 -13.40 18.29 3.20
C LYS A 96 -13.61 17.05 4.07
N LYS A 97 -14.84 16.50 4.10
CA LYS A 97 -15.18 15.31 4.90
C LYS A 97 -14.47 14.04 4.41
N ALA A 98 -14.38 13.86 3.09
CA ALA A 98 -13.63 12.75 2.50
C ALA A 98 -12.10 12.90 2.65
N LEU A 99 -11.59 14.13 2.63
CA LEU A 99 -10.19 14.40 2.98
C LEU A 99 -9.92 14.10 4.46
N ALA A 100 -10.83 14.51 5.36
CA ALA A 100 -10.72 14.23 6.79
C ALA A 100 -10.74 12.72 7.07
N SER A 101 -11.53 11.93 6.33
CA SER A 101 -11.54 10.48 6.48
C SER A 101 -10.20 9.84 6.08
N LEU A 102 -9.59 10.26 4.97
CA LEU A 102 -8.25 9.80 4.62
C LEU A 102 -7.21 10.12 5.70
N ASP A 103 -7.24 11.35 6.24
CA ASP A 103 -6.31 11.78 7.29
C ASP A 103 -6.48 10.90 8.55
N ASN A 104 -7.72 10.67 8.99
CA ASN A 104 -8.04 9.76 10.09
C ASN A 104 -7.49 8.34 9.85
N LEU A 105 -7.71 7.77 8.66
CA LEU A 105 -7.23 6.42 8.36
C LEU A 105 -5.69 6.32 8.37
N LEU A 106 -4.99 7.30 7.79
CA LEU A 106 -3.53 7.35 7.84
C LEU A 106 -3.00 7.59 9.25
N SER A 107 -3.75 8.32 10.09
CA SER A 107 -3.47 8.48 11.52
C SER A 107 -3.46 7.13 12.25
N GLU A 108 -4.39 6.22 11.94
CA GLU A 108 -4.39 4.87 12.52
C GLU A 108 -3.16 4.04 12.11
N TYR A 109 -2.72 4.14 10.85
CA TYR A 109 -1.46 3.52 10.44
C TYR A 109 -0.24 4.13 11.15
N LYS A 110 -0.23 5.44 11.38
CA LYS A 110 0.82 6.10 12.15
C LYS A 110 0.83 5.65 13.61
N LYS A 111 -0.34 5.59 14.25
CA LYS A 111 -0.50 5.08 15.61
C LYS A 111 -0.06 3.63 15.73
N ARG A 112 -0.37 2.78 14.74
CA ARG A 112 0.18 1.41 14.63
C ARG A 112 1.70 1.43 14.60
N LYS A 113 2.31 2.26 13.74
CA LYS A 113 3.77 2.43 13.66
C LYS A 113 4.37 2.78 15.02
N GLU A 114 3.75 3.69 15.75
CA GLU A 114 4.26 4.18 17.04
C GLU A 114 4.04 3.21 18.21
N THR A 115 3.00 2.37 18.17
CA THR A 115 2.55 1.60 19.34
C THR A 115 2.59 0.08 19.21
N ILE A 116 2.56 -0.44 17.97
CA ILE A 116 2.44 -1.89 17.69
C ILE A 116 3.66 -2.39 16.95
N ASP A 117 3.97 -1.77 15.80
CA ASP A 117 5.01 -2.23 14.91
C ASP A 117 5.78 -1.04 14.30
N PRO A 118 6.96 -0.69 14.85
CA PRO A 118 7.73 0.45 14.35
C PRO A 118 8.33 0.21 12.96
N THR A 119 8.27 -1.01 12.43
CA THR A 119 8.66 -1.31 11.03
C THR A 119 7.53 -1.05 10.03
N THR A 120 6.33 -0.69 10.49
CA THR A 120 5.18 -0.35 9.63
C THR A 120 5.56 0.74 8.64
N GLN A 121 5.42 0.43 7.36
CA GLN A 121 5.58 1.34 6.23
C GLN A 121 4.42 1.13 5.26
N LEU A 122 4.02 2.15 4.50
CA LEU A 122 2.83 2.10 3.65
C LEU A 122 3.17 2.20 2.15
N ILE A 123 2.61 1.28 1.37
CA ILE A 123 2.40 1.44 -0.07
C ILE A 123 1.00 2.05 -0.26
N LEU A 124 0.92 3.23 -0.87
CA LEU A 124 -0.33 3.95 -1.07
C LEU A 124 -0.67 4.02 -2.56
N ARG A 125 -1.94 3.80 -2.92
CA ARG A 125 -2.43 3.93 -4.30
C ARG A 125 -3.78 4.63 -4.32
N PHE A 126 -3.92 5.69 -5.12
CA PHE A 126 -5.22 6.26 -5.48
C PHE A 126 -5.63 5.84 -6.88
N TYR A 127 -6.93 5.67 -7.11
CA TYR A 127 -7.50 5.36 -8.42
C TYR A 127 -9.02 5.58 -8.45
N TYR A 128 -9.64 5.67 -9.62
CA TYR A 128 -11.09 5.96 -9.71
C TYR A 128 -11.95 4.71 -9.92
N ASP A 129 -11.43 3.75 -10.69
CA ASP A 129 -12.18 2.59 -11.15
C ASP A 129 -12.12 1.41 -10.18
N GLY A 130 -13.02 0.46 -10.30
CA GLY A 130 -13.12 -0.72 -9.44
C GLY A 130 -14.19 -1.67 -9.96
N GLU A 131 -14.23 -2.90 -9.46
CA GLU A 131 -15.28 -3.84 -9.87
C GLU A 131 -16.69 -3.44 -9.35
N ASN A 132 -16.80 -2.30 -8.64
CA ASN A 132 -17.98 -1.76 -7.92
C ASN A 132 -19.03 -1.06 -8.76
N TYR A 133 -18.71 -0.67 -9.99
CA TYR A 133 -19.47 0.41 -10.62
C TYR A 133 -20.61 -0.17 -11.48
N CYS A 134 -21.54 -0.89 -10.84
CA CYS A 134 -22.79 -1.28 -11.48
C CYS A 134 -23.61 -0.04 -11.87
N LYS A 135 -24.06 0.02 -13.13
CA LYS A 135 -24.96 1.07 -13.62
C LYS A 135 -26.35 0.89 -13.01
N THR A 136 -27.03 2.00 -12.73
CA THR A 136 -28.39 2.01 -12.19
C THR A 136 -29.42 2.56 -13.14
N ASN A 137 -30.67 2.18 -12.91
CA ASN A 137 -31.82 2.86 -13.49
C ASN A 137 -31.98 4.25 -12.85
N SER A 138 -32.17 5.27 -13.69
CA SER A 138 -32.30 6.67 -13.25
C SER A 138 -33.54 6.95 -12.40
N THR A 139 -34.57 6.10 -12.46
CA THR A 139 -35.87 6.32 -11.82
C THR A 139 -36.17 5.35 -10.67
N SER A 140 -35.30 4.36 -10.42
CA SER A 140 -35.46 3.42 -9.30
C SER A 140 -34.16 3.15 -8.53
N PHE A 141 -33.02 3.64 -9.03
CA PHE A 141 -31.68 3.39 -8.51
C PHE A 141 -31.25 1.91 -8.47
N GLN A 142 -32.10 1.00 -8.97
CA GLN A 142 -31.80 -0.43 -9.05
C GLN A 142 -30.66 -0.72 -10.04
N PRO A 143 -29.81 -1.72 -9.77
CA PRO A 143 -28.79 -2.17 -10.71
C PRO A 143 -29.41 -2.68 -12.01
N ILE A 144 -28.81 -2.32 -13.14
CA ILE A 144 -29.25 -2.79 -14.46
C ILE A 144 -28.66 -4.17 -14.72
N PHE A 145 -29.50 -5.17 -15.00
CA PHE A 145 -29.09 -6.51 -15.41
C PHE A 145 -29.32 -6.74 -16.91
N PRO A 146 -28.44 -7.47 -17.62
CA PRO A 146 -28.61 -7.84 -19.03
C PRO A 146 -29.80 -8.77 -19.21
N THR A 147 -30.64 -8.51 -20.22
CA THR A 147 -31.81 -9.33 -20.54
C THR A 147 -31.46 -10.44 -21.55
N GLN A 148 -32.03 -11.65 -21.39
CA GLN A 148 -31.71 -12.82 -22.23
C GLN A 148 -32.04 -12.66 -23.73
N ASP A 149 -32.83 -11.65 -24.12
CA ASP A 149 -33.24 -11.41 -25.51
C ASP A 149 -32.31 -10.45 -26.28
N ASN A 150 -31.25 -9.94 -25.67
CA ASN A 150 -30.30 -9.04 -26.34
C ASN A 150 -28.85 -9.25 -25.88
N PRO A 151 -28.19 -10.36 -26.26
CA PRO A 151 -26.77 -10.58 -25.97
C PRO A 151 -25.81 -9.70 -26.81
N THR A 152 -26.30 -8.64 -27.47
CA THR A 152 -25.49 -7.82 -28.38
C THR A 152 -25.86 -6.33 -28.29
N THR A 153 -25.19 -5.60 -27.40
CA THR A 153 -24.86 -4.15 -27.58
C THR A 153 -23.71 -3.68 -26.67
N THR A 154 -22.67 -4.49 -26.44
CA THR A 154 -21.36 -4.02 -25.93
C THR A 154 -20.23 -4.17 -26.96
N THR A 155 -20.58 -4.24 -28.25
CA THR A 155 -19.62 -4.09 -29.35
C THR A 155 -20.06 -2.94 -30.24
N THR A 156 -19.69 -1.72 -29.86
CA THR A 156 -19.58 -0.55 -30.75
C THR A 156 -18.87 0.54 -29.93
N THR A 157 -17.68 1.06 -30.25
CA THR A 157 -16.99 1.14 -31.53
C THR A 157 -15.48 1.24 -31.27
N ALA A 158 -14.79 0.11 -31.08
CA ALA A 158 -13.34 0.05 -31.23
C ALA A 158 -12.99 0.12 -32.73
N THR A 159 -13.05 1.32 -33.30
CA THR A 159 -12.34 1.57 -34.55
C THR A 159 -10.85 1.59 -34.23
N THR A 160 -10.17 0.45 -34.40
CA THR A 160 -9.12 0.22 -35.40
C THR A 160 -8.23 -0.95 -34.94
N THR A 161 -8.42 -2.11 -35.58
CA THR A 161 -7.47 -3.24 -35.70
C THR A 161 -6.46 -3.49 -34.59
N THR A 162 -6.84 -4.31 -33.62
CA THR A 162 -5.94 -5.31 -33.03
C THR A 162 -6.77 -6.45 -32.46
N THR A 163 -6.33 -7.67 -32.72
CA THR A 163 -6.94 -8.90 -32.26
C THR A 163 -6.79 -9.00 -30.74
N GLU A 164 -7.76 -8.50 -29.98
CA GLU A 164 -7.90 -8.80 -28.56
C GLU A 164 -8.23 -10.28 -28.42
N ILE A 165 -7.17 -11.08 -28.24
CA ILE A 165 -7.30 -12.42 -27.67
C ILE A 165 -7.46 -12.20 -26.17
N ILE A 166 -8.71 -12.32 -25.72
CA ILE A 166 -9.07 -12.49 -24.32
C ILE A 166 -8.38 -13.79 -23.84
N GLU A 167 -7.18 -13.69 -23.29
CA GLU A 167 -6.60 -14.69 -22.40
C GLU A 167 -6.71 -14.15 -20.96
N ALA A 168 -7.94 -14.04 -20.50
CA ALA A 168 -8.28 -13.95 -19.08
C ALA A 168 -8.96 -15.27 -18.69
N THR A 169 -8.26 -16.06 -17.86
CA THR A 169 -8.85 -16.97 -16.87
C THR A 169 -10.02 -17.85 -17.34
N THR A 170 -9.73 -18.88 -18.14
CA THR A 170 -10.55 -20.10 -18.21
C THR A 170 -9.68 -21.34 -18.03
N THR A 171 -9.33 -21.65 -16.78
CA THR A 171 -9.18 -23.04 -16.34
C THR A 171 -10.37 -23.39 -15.47
N SER A 172 -11.56 -23.31 -16.04
CA SER A 172 -12.69 -24.14 -15.62
C SER A 172 -12.94 -25.12 -16.76
N SER A 173 -12.79 -26.40 -16.41
CA SER A 173 -13.10 -27.53 -17.26
C SER A 173 -14.49 -27.35 -17.88
N VAL A 174 -14.55 -27.31 -19.22
CA VAL A 174 -15.81 -27.44 -19.96
C VAL A 174 -16.29 -28.88 -19.79
N ASN A 175 -16.95 -29.14 -18.68
CA ASN A 175 -17.91 -30.22 -18.56
C ASN A 175 -19.29 -29.60 -18.70
N SER A 176 -20.02 -30.12 -19.68
CA SER A 176 -21.44 -29.89 -19.96
C SER A 176 -22.29 -29.64 -18.71
N ILE A 177 -23.03 -28.52 -18.69
CA ILE A 177 -24.10 -28.29 -17.72
C ILE A 177 -25.37 -27.93 -18.48
N ASP A 178 -26.18 -28.96 -18.73
CA ASP A 178 -27.63 -28.85 -18.53
C ASP A 178 -27.82 -28.62 -17.01
N GLY A 179 -28.37 -27.47 -16.61
CA GLY A 179 -28.61 -27.14 -15.20
C GLY A 179 -28.93 -25.65 -15.03
N GLU A 180 -29.88 -25.33 -14.17
CA GLU A 180 -30.42 -23.99 -13.93
C GLU A 180 -29.33 -22.92 -13.72
N SER A 181 -29.47 -21.78 -14.39
CA SER A 181 -28.52 -20.67 -14.29
C SER A 181 -28.59 -20.00 -12.91
N ASP A 182 -27.66 -20.34 -12.02
CA ASP A 182 -27.45 -19.66 -10.75
C ASP A 182 -26.88 -18.26 -11.00
N PHE A 183 -27.58 -17.22 -10.54
CA PHE A 183 -27.06 -15.85 -10.55
C PHE A 183 -26.09 -15.70 -9.38
N LYS A 184 -24.91 -15.17 -9.67
CA LYS A 184 -23.90 -14.92 -8.65
C LYS A 184 -23.71 -13.39 -8.51
N LEU A 185 -23.67 -12.91 -7.27
CA LEU A 185 -23.33 -11.53 -6.92
C LEU A 185 -22.00 -11.58 -6.18
N ARG A 186 -21.09 -10.65 -6.48
CA ARG A 186 -19.79 -10.61 -5.81
C ARG A 186 -19.71 -9.35 -5.01
N GLN A 187 -19.24 -9.46 -3.79
CA GLN A 187 -18.89 -8.30 -2.99
C GLN A 187 -17.43 -7.94 -3.25
N LEU A 188 -17.08 -6.64 -3.22
CA LEU A 188 -15.69 -6.21 -3.41
C LEU A 188 -14.85 -6.54 -2.19
N ASP A 189 -15.34 -6.06 -1.06
CA ASP A 189 -14.68 -6.03 0.22
C ASP A 189 -15.74 -6.38 1.27
N ASN A 190 -15.47 -7.40 2.07
CA ASN A 190 -16.44 -7.99 2.99
C ASN A 190 -16.34 -7.39 4.38
N GLY A 191 -15.82 -6.16 4.51
CA GLY A 191 -15.67 -5.52 5.82
C GLY A 191 -16.98 -5.54 6.61
N HIS A 192 -18.10 -5.22 5.97
CA HIS A 192 -19.43 -5.35 6.57
C HIS A 192 -19.91 -6.78 6.91
N LEU A 193 -19.33 -7.81 6.27
CA LEU A 193 -19.33 -9.24 6.65
C LEU A 193 -19.08 -9.43 8.12
N TYR A 194 -18.04 -8.72 8.53
CA TYR A 194 -17.29 -9.00 9.72
C TYR A 194 -17.28 -7.81 10.66
N VAL A 195 -17.87 -6.68 10.24
CA VAL A 195 -17.98 -5.48 11.05
C VAL A 195 -18.80 -5.81 12.29
N SER A 196 -18.30 -5.39 13.44
CA SER A 196 -18.85 -5.67 14.75
C SER A 196 -19.25 -4.36 15.43
N ASN A 197 -20.12 -4.45 16.44
CA ASN A 197 -20.46 -3.25 17.21
C ASN A 197 -19.22 -2.64 17.92
N GLU A 198 -18.22 -3.44 18.29
CA GLU A 198 -16.97 -2.93 18.86
C GLU A 198 -16.26 -1.99 17.89
N GLU A 199 -16.28 -2.29 16.60
CA GLU A 199 -15.62 -1.49 15.56
C GLU A 199 -16.33 -0.16 15.33
N PHE A 200 -17.68 -0.15 15.39
CA PHE A 200 -18.44 1.11 15.39
C PHE A 200 -18.13 1.98 16.61
N GLU A 201 -18.06 1.39 17.80
CA GLU A 201 -17.75 2.15 19.02
C GLU A 201 -16.30 2.65 19.01
N TYR A 202 -15.36 1.86 18.48
CA TYR A 202 -13.99 2.30 18.27
C TYR A 202 -13.91 3.47 17.28
N PHE A 203 -14.58 3.35 16.13
CA PHE A 203 -14.66 4.41 15.14
C PHE A 203 -15.25 5.69 15.75
N LYS A 204 -16.36 5.57 16.49
CA LYS A 204 -16.98 6.69 17.22
C LYS A 204 -16.02 7.40 18.17
N GLN A 205 -15.15 6.64 18.81
CA GLN A 205 -14.23 7.16 19.82
C GLN A 205 -13.02 7.86 19.21
N GLU A 206 -12.48 7.29 18.13
CA GLU A 206 -11.18 7.70 17.59
C GLU A 206 -11.27 8.58 16.34
N TYR A 207 -12.38 8.52 15.59
CA TYR A 207 -12.57 9.34 14.40
C TYR A 207 -12.83 10.81 14.77
N ASP A 208 -12.03 11.71 14.21
CA ASP A 208 -12.17 13.15 14.36
C ASP A 208 -12.63 13.79 13.04
N PRO A 209 -13.91 14.21 12.91
CA PRO A 209 -14.39 14.85 11.68
C PRO A 209 -13.69 16.19 11.39
N ASN A 210 -13.11 16.83 12.40
CA ASN A 210 -12.47 18.14 12.31
C ASN A 210 -10.94 18.06 12.31
N ILE A 211 -10.36 16.88 12.02
CA ILE A 211 -8.90 16.66 12.03
C ILE A 211 -8.11 17.63 11.14
N LEU A 212 -8.78 18.23 10.14
CA LEU A 212 -8.20 19.21 9.23
C LEU A 212 -8.20 20.66 9.79
N ASP A 213 -9.07 20.97 10.75
CA ASP A 213 -9.28 22.34 11.26
C ASP A 213 -8.16 22.80 12.20
N ASP A 214 -7.52 21.85 12.89
CA ASP A 214 -6.39 22.14 13.78
C ASP A 214 -5.15 22.66 13.01
N HIS A 215 -5.10 22.46 11.69
CA HIS A 215 -4.00 22.92 10.84
C HIS A 215 -4.17 24.34 10.26
N ASP A 216 -5.36 24.95 10.37
CA ASP A 216 -5.62 26.31 9.85
C ASP A 216 -4.92 27.42 10.66
N ASN A 217 -4.40 27.12 11.85
CA ASN A 217 -3.65 28.10 12.64
C ASN A 217 -2.14 28.12 12.37
N ASP A 218 -1.54 27.08 11.77
CA ASP A 218 -0.06 26.98 11.66
C ASP A 218 0.49 26.90 10.22
N ASN A 219 -0.34 26.83 9.17
CA ASN A 219 0.15 26.81 7.78
C ASN A 219 -0.50 27.83 6.84
N MET A 220 -0.55 29.09 7.26
CA MET A 220 -0.60 30.23 6.34
C MET A 220 0.77 30.48 5.67
N LEU A 221 1.33 29.46 5.00
CA LEU A 221 2.57 29.54 4.21
C LEU A 221 2.40 29.13 2.74
N LEU A 222 1.17 28.90 2.28
CA LEU A 222 0.82 28.80 0.87
C LEU A 222 0.65 30.20 0.23
N SER A 223 1.68 31.03 0.32
CA SER A 223 1.94 32.07 -0.69
C SER A 223 3.34 32.65 -0.49
N ARG A 224 4.33 32.10 -1.22
CA ARG A 224 5.53 32.79 -1.75
C ARG A 224 6.70 31.80 -1.85
N ARG A 225 6.85 31.20 -3.03
CA ARG A 225 8.12 31.19 -3.79
C ARG A 225 7.94 30.59 -5.20
N SER A 226 7.67 31.48 -6.16
CA SER A 226 8.22 31.57 -7.54
C SER A 226 8.12 30.33 -8.44
N SER A 227 7.53 30.35 -9.65
CA SER A 227 7.54 31.37 -10.70
C SER A 227 6.52 31.08 -11.80
N GLY A 228 5.70 32.08 -12.14
CA GLY A 228 5.24 32.38 -13.49
C GLY A 228 4.47 31.30 -14.26
N ASP A 229 3.25 30.98 -13.82
CA ASP A 229 2.09 30.82 -14.70
C ASP A 229 0.80 30.91 -13.86
N LYS A 230 -0.28 31.27 -14.54
CA LYS A 230 -1.54 31.89 -14.09
C LYS A 230 -2.09 31.48 -12.71
N ASP A 231 -2.53 32.50 -11.99
CA ASP A 231 -3.13 32.49 -10.67
C ASP A 231 -4.26 31.46 -10.52
N TYR A 232 -4.14 30.57 -9.52
CA TYR A 232 -5.24 29.79 -8.96
C TYR A 232 -5.49 30.33 -7.55
N GLU A 233 -6.46 31.22 -7.42
CA GLU A 233 -7.03 31.58 -6.13
C GLU A 233 -7.83 30.37 -5.61
N ILE A 234 -7.52 29.97 -4.38
CA ILE A 234 -8.35 29.03 -3.61
C ILE A 234 -9.50 29.89 -3.08
N ASP A 235 -10.64 29.88 -3.77
CA ASP A 235 -11.89 30.39 -3.20
C ASP A 235 -12.29 29.44 -2.08
N VAL A 236 -12.21 29.93 -0.85
CA VAL A 236 -12.71 29.29 0.37
C VAL A 236 -14.04 29.97 0.65
N ASP A 237 -15.13 29.40 0.15
CA ASP A 237 -16.50 29.67 0.58
C ASP A 237 -17.43 28.66 -0.14
N GLU A 238 -17.43 27.40 0.32
CA GLU A 238 -18.56 26.49 0.08
C GLU A 238 -19.29 26.35 1.42
N GLU A 239 -20.51 26.90 1.51
CA GLU A 239 -21.42 26.65 2.63
C GLU A 239 -21.61 25.13 2.76
N GLU A 240 -21.58 24.60 3.99
CA GLU A 240 -21.80 23.17 4.27
C GLU A 240 -23.16 22.73 3.72
N GLU A 241 -23.14 22.07 2.57
CA GLU A 241 -24.33 21.57 1.90
C GLU A 241 -24.84 20.35 2.68
N ILE A 242 -26.10 20.41 3.14
CA ILE A 242 -26.74 19.28 3.83
C ILE A 242 -26.71 18.08 2.88
N GLN A 243 -26.10 16.99 3.32
CA GLN A 243 -25.98 15.81 2.47
C GLN A 243 -27.30 15.04 2.42
N GLU A 244 -27.82 14.85 1.21
CA GLU A 244 -29.11 14.19 0.97
C GLU A 244 -28.92 12.87 0.22
N ILE A 245 -29.49 11.80 0.79
CA ILE A 245 -29.53 10.47 0.17
C ILE A 245 -30.98 10.15 -0.19
N GLY A 246 -31.25 9.91 -1.48
CA GLY A 246 -32.59 9.59 -1.94
C GLY A 246 -32.80 8.11 -2.23
N PHE A 247 -34.03 7.65 -2.03
CA PHE A 247 -34.47 6.32 -2.46
C PHE A 247 -35.95 6.35 -2.85
N PHE A 248 -36.41 5.37 -3.62
CA PHE A 248 -37.83 5.24 -3.97
C PHE A 248 -38.49 4.17 -3.10
N ASN A 249 -39.65 4.49 -2.52
CA ASN A 249 -40.47 3.52 -1.79
C ASN A 249 -41.28 2.61 -2.77
N ASP A 250 -42.07 1.67 -2.24
CA ASP A 250 -42.87 0.74 -3.08
C ASP A 250 -43.98 1.41 -3.90
N ASN A 251 -44.29 2.67 -3.62
CA ASN A 251 -45.25 3.47 -4.38
C ASN A 251 -44.57 4.34 -5.45
N ASP A 252 -43.28 4.10 -5.73
CA ASP A 252 -42.44 4.90 -6.62
C ASP A 252 -42.32 6.38 -6.19
N GLU A 253 -42.45 6.65 -4.88
CA GLU A 253 -42.31 8.00 -4.32
C GLU A 253 -40.88 8.21 -3.80
N LEU A 254 -40.23 9.30 -4.23
CA LEU A 254 -38.90 9.69 -3.76
C LEU A 254 -38.95 10.07 -2.28
N GLN A 255 -38.18 9.36 -1.47
CA GLN A 255 -37.87 9.67 -0.08
C GLN A 255 -36.46 10.24 0.00
N VAL A 256 -36.22 11.13 0.95
CA VAL A 256 -34.90 11.76 1.18
C VAL A 256 -34.49 11.57 2.64
N ILE A 257 -33.30 11.03 2.83
CA ILE A 257 -32.61 10.93 4.11
C ILE A 257 -31.65 12.12 4.19
N GLN A 258 -31.84 12.98 5.18
CA GLN A 258 -30.95 14.10 5.45
C GLN A 258 -29.91 13.67 6.49
N LEU A 259 -28.63 13.82 6.17
CA LEU A 259 -27.52 13.58 7.08
C LEU A 259 -27.09 14.93 7.66
N ASN A 260 -27.42 15.19 8.94
CA ASN A 260 -27.02 16.42 9.62
C ASN A 260 -25.71 16.20 10.41
N GLU A 261 -24.78 17.14 10.37
CA GLU A 261 -23.52 17.05 11.11
C GLU A 261 -23.70 17.09 12.64
N GLU A 262 -24.76 17.74 13.14
CA GLU A 262 -25.05 17.86 14.58
C GLU A 262 -25.77 16.64 15.18
N SER A 263 -26.37 15.78 14.36
CA SER A 263 -26.88 14.47 14.85
C SER A 263 -25.67 13.57 15.08
N ASN A 264 -25.62 12.86 16.22
CA ASN A 264 -24.51 11.94 16.50
C ASN A 264 -24.23 11.09 15.25
N LEU A 265 -22.95 10.92 14.88
CA LEU A 265 -22.44 10.13 13.73
C LEU A 265 -23.04 8.71 13.55
N PHE A 266 -23.93 8.27 14.44
CA PHE A 266 -24.53 6.95 14.56
C PHE A 266 -26.02 6.99 14.94
N GLU A 267 -26.72 8.10 14.75
CA GLU A 267 -28.17 8.14 14.94
C GLU A 267 -28.87 7.28 13.88
N GLU A 268 -29.88 6.52 14.31
CA GLU A 268 -30.64 5.63 13.43
C GLU A 268 -31.32 6.46 12.33
N ILE A 269 -31.07 6.07 11.07
CA ILE A 269 -31.76 6.63 9.92
C ILE A 269 -33.26 6.42 10.11
N GLN A 270 -34.04 7.50 10.10
CA GLN A 270 -35.49 7.45 10.25
C GLN A 270 -36.13 6.94 8.95
N LEU A 271 -36.65 5.72 8.98
CA LEU A 271 -37.36 5.08 7.86
C LEU A 271 -38.82 4.85 8.21
N SER A 272 -39.65 4.63 7.19
CA SER A 272 -41.02 4.17 7.39
C SER A 272 -41.05 2.76 8.01
N GLU A 273 -42.13 2.37 8.68
CA GLU A 273 -42.27 1.01 9.23
C GLU A 273 -42.13 -0.08 8.16
N GLU A 274 -42.55 0.21 6.92
CA GLU A 274 -42.48 -0.70 5.78
C GLU A 274 -41.03 -0.86 5.29
N ASP A 275 -40.31 0.25 5.11
CA ASP A 275 -38.91 0.24 4.68
C ASP A 275 -38.02 -0.40 5.75
N GLN A 276 -38.30 -0.16 7.03
CA GLN A 276 -37.61 -0.80 8.14
C GLN A 276 -37.82 -2.34 8.11
N GLN A 277 -39.04 -2.81 7.84
CA GLN A 277 -39.32 -4.24 7.72
C GLN A 277 -38.58 -4.90 6.54
N LYS A 278 -38.35 -4.17 5.44
CA LYS A 278 -37.53 -4.67 4.33
C LYS A 278 -36.10 -4.92 4.77
N LEU A 279 -35.48 -3.97 5.45
CA LEU A 279 -34.10 -4.11 5.95
C LEU A 279 -33.98 -5.33 6.88
N GLU A 280 -34.89 -5.47 7.85
CA GLU A 280 -34.92 -6.61 8.78
C GLU A 280 -35.12 -7.95 8.05
N SER A 281 -36.04 -8.00 7.09
CA SER A 281 -36.32 -9.23 6.32
C SER A 281 -35.12 -9.69 5.48
N LYS A 282 -34.26 -8.74 5.11
CA LYS A 282 -33.09 -8.97 4.26
C LYS A 282 -31.88 -9.50 5.03
N GLU A 283 -31.79 -9.25 6.34
CA GLU A 283 -30.63 -9.64 7.16
C GLU A 283 -30.25 -11.12 7.07
N LYS A 284 -31.22 -12.00 6.82
CA LYS A 284 -30.98 -13.44 6.63
C LYS A 284 -29.96 -13.76 5.52
N TYR A 285 -29.78 -12.87 4.54
CA TYR A 285 -28.84 -13.04 3.42
C TYR A 285 -27.40 -12.59 3.74
N TYR A 286 -27.15 -12.11 4.96
CA TYR A 286 -25.79 -11.75 5.41
C TYR A 286 -25.09 -12.91 6.12
N ASP A 287 -25.78 -14.04 6.33
CA ASP A 287 -25.20 -15.27 6.87
C ASP A 287 -24.15 -15.85 5.90
N GLU A 288 -22.99 -16.23 6.44
CA GLU A 288 -21.84 -16.77 5.69
C GLU A 288 -22.21 -17.95 4.78
N ARG A 289 -23.28 -18.70 5.07
CA ARG A 289 -23.76 -19.80 4.21
C ARG A 289 -24.14 -19.37 2.79
N TYR A 290 -24.47 -18.09 2.61
CA TYR A 290 -24.81 -17.52 1.30
C TYR A 290 -23.57 -17.03 0.55
N TYR A 291 -22.39 -17.11 1.16
CA TYR A 291 -21.12 -16.66 0.60
C TYR A 291 -20.22 -17.85 0.29
N ASN A 292 -19.52 -17.79 -0.85
CA ASN A 292 -18.54 -18.82 -1.22
C ASN A 292 -17.16 -18.55 -0.60
N GLU A 293 -16.16 -19.37 -0.95
CA GLU A 293 -14.76 -19.22 -0.46
C GLU A 293 -14.08 -17.89 -0.85
N TYR A 294 -14.64 -17.17 -1.83
CA TYR A 294 -14.22 -15.83 -2.25
C TYR A 294 -15.15 -14.74 -1.68
N ASN A 295 -16.00 -15.10 -0.72
CA ASN A 295 -17.00 -14.25 -0.09
C ASN A 295 -17.96 -13.60 -1.11
N GLU A 296 -18.40 -14.37 -2.10
CA GLU A 296 -19.37 -13.93 -3.10
C GLU A 296 -20.77 -14.43 -2.74
N LEU A 297 -21.73 -13.51 -2.69
CA LEU A 297 -23.15 -13.78 -2.44
C LEU A 297 -23.75 -14.63 -3.58
N SER A 298 -24.12 -15.86 -3.27
CA SER A 298 -24.74 -16.81 -4.20
C SER A 298 -26.20 -17.03 -3.82
N LEU A 299 -27.11 -16.66 -4.72
CA LEU A 299 -28.56 -16.75 -4.50
C LEU A 299 -29.23 -17.54 -5.62
N THR A 300 -30.22 -18.38 -5.27
CA THR A 300 -31.14 -18.94 -6.26
C THR A 300 -31.98 -17.83 -6.91
N LYS A 301 -32.69 -18.13 -8.01
CA LYS A 301 -33.54 -17.13 -8.70
C LYS A 301 -34.63 -16.58 -7.78
N GLU A 302 -35.26 -17.45 -7.00
CA GLU A 302 -36.28 -17.08 -6.02
C GLU A 302 -35.70 -16.22 -4.90
N GLU A 303 -34.52 -16.59 -4.37
CA GLU A 303 -33.83 -15.82 -3.34
C GLU A 303 -33.33 -14.47 -3.86
N LEU A 304 -32.83 -14.40 -5.09
CA LEU A 304 -32.44 -13.14 -5.70
C LEU A 304 -33.65 -12.21 -5.88
N LYS A 305 -34.80 -12.75 -6.29
CA LYS A 305 -36.03 -11.96 -6.40
C LYS A 305 -36.47 -11.43 -5.03
N ASP A 306 -36.45 -12.27 -4.00
CA ASP A 306 -36.77 -11.88 -2.63
C ASP A 306 -35.77 -10.85 -2.08
N TYR A 307 -34.48 -11.05 -2.34
CA TYR A 307 -33.41 -10.13 -1.98
C TYR A 307 -33.65 -8.75 -2.61
N LEU A 308 -33.88 -8.70 -3.93
CA LEU A 308 -34.11 -7.44 -4.65
C LEU A 308 -35.40 -6.74 -4.21
N SER A 309 -36.48 -7.47 -3.91
CA SER A 309 -37.73 -6.87 -3.42
C SER A 309 -37.63 -6.28 -2.01
N ASN A 310 -36.69 -6.76 -1.20
CA ASN A 310 -36.43 -6.25 0.14
C ASN A 310 -35.20 -5.30 0.17
N SER A 311 -34.70 -4.88 -0.99
CA SER A 311 -33.56 -3.96 -1.10
C SER A 311 -34.01 -2.51 -1.13
N ILE A 312 -33.27 -1.63 -0.44
CA ILE A 312 -33.44 -0.17 -0.53
C ILE A 312 -32.27 0.38 -1.33
N PHE A 313 -32.49 0.64 -2.62
CA PHE A 313 -31.47 1.23 -3.48
C PHE A 313 -31.47 2.75 -3.34
N ILE A 314 -30.27 3.29 -3.16
CA ILE A 314 -30.08 4.70 -2.84
C ILE A 314 -29.31 5.43 -3.95
N ASN A 315 -29.49 6.75 -3.98
CA ASN A 315 -28.65 7.68 -4.72
C ASN A 315 -28.20 8.78 -3.76
N ASP A 316 -26.91 8.83 -3.50
CA ASP A 316 -26.20 9.80 -2.66
C ASP A 316 -25.70 11.03 -3.44
N LYS A 317 -26.00 11.08 -4.74
CA LYS A 317 -25.70 12.20 -5.64
C LYS A 317 -27.00 12.72 -6.26
N LEU A 318 -27.96 13.07 -5.41
CA LEU A 318 -29.23 13.59 -5.87
C LEU A 318 -29.04 14.93 -6.58
N ASN A 319 -29.42 14.97 -7.86
CA ASN A 319 -29.76 16.22 -8.52
C ASN A 319 -31.29 16.30 -8.60
N LEU A 320 -31.90 17.01 -7.64
CA LEU A 320 -33.35 17.13 -7.54
C LEU A 320 -33.96 17.79 -8.79
N GLU A 321 -33.25 18.71 -9.44
CA GLU A 321 -33.69 19.33 -10.70
C GLU A 321 -33.75 18.29 -11.83
N GLU A 322 -32.68 17.49 -11.99
CA GLU A 322 -32.62 16.41 -13.00
C GLU A 322 -33.71 15.36 -12.77
N LEU A 323 -33.96 14.96 -11.51
CA LEU A 323 -34.97 13.97 -11.13
C LEU A 323 -36.39 14.45 -11.40
N VAL A 324 -36.68 15.74 -11.18
CA VAL A 324 -37.99 16.34 -11.46
C VAL A 324 -38.23 16.42 -12.97
N GLU A 325 -37.20 16.76 -13.75
CA GLU A 325 -37.28 16.86 -15.21
C GLU A 325 -37.38 15.49 -15.90
N SER A 326 -36.66 14.46 -15.41
CA SER A 326 -36.67 13.12 -16.01
C SER A 326 -37.94 12.32 -15.72
N ASN A 327 -38.62 12.58 -14.59
CA ASN A 327 -39.66 11.69 -14.07
C ASN A 327 -41.10 12.23 -14.15
N ASN A 328 -41.35 13.42 -14.72
CA ASN A 328 -42.68 14.08 -14.69
C ASN A 328 -43.28 14.12 -13.27
N LEU A 329 -42.44 14.26 -12.24
CA LEU A 329 -42.90 14.30 -10.85
C LEU A 329 -43.69 15.59 -10.62
N ASP A 330 -44.87 15.47 -10.03
CA ASP A 330 -45.77 16.58 -9.75
C ASP A 330 -45.07 17.54 -8.77
N LYS A 331 -44.90 18.82 -9.16
CA LYS A 331 -44.17 19.88 -8.43
C LYS A 331 -44.70 20.22 -7.02
N ARG A 332 -45.53 19.37 -6.41
CA ARG A 332 -46.30 19.65 -5.20
C ARG A 332 -45.64 19.23 -3.87
N TYR A 333 -44.39 18.78 -3.89
CA TYR A 333 -43.67 18.35 -2.68
C TYR A 333 -42.28 18.97 -2.45
N ILE A 334 -41.86 19.94 -3.26
CA ILE A 334 -40.62 20.68 -3.00
C ILE A 334 -41.01 21.99 -2.32
N SER A 335 -40.55 22.22 -1.08
CA SER A 335 -40.85 23.45 -0.36
C SER A 335 -40.22 24.64 -1.06
N ASP A 336 -41.03 25.66 -1.34
CA ASP A 336 -40.64 26.93 -1.96
C ASP A 336 -39.68 27.73 -1.07
N GLU A 337 -38.40 27.41 -1.09
CA GLU A 337 -37.34 28.37 -0.76
C GLU A 337 -36.02 27.88 -1.39
N TYR A 338 -35.85 28.08 -2.70
CA TYR A 338 -34.57 28.40 -3.36
C TYR A 338 -34.84 28.57 -4.86
N ALA A 339 -34.60 29.77 -5.37
CA ALA A 339 -34.60 30.07 -6.80
C ALA A 339 -33.42 31.01 -7.09
N PHE A 340 -32.87 30.85 -8.31
CA PHE A 340 -31.72 31.51 -8.95
C PHE A 340 -30.39 30.75 -8.76
N SER A 341 -29.56 30.48 -9.78
CA SER A 341 -29.39 31.11 -11.11
C SER A 341 -28.64 30.21 -12.11
N ASN A 342 -29.14 30.17 -13.36
CA ASN A 342 -28.49 29.87 -14.65
C ASN A 342 -27.22 28.99 -14.67
N ALA A 343 -27.41 27.66 -14.75
CA ALA A 343 -26.57 26.78 -15.56
C ALA A 343 -27.24 26.58 -16.94
N THR A 344 -26.46 26.45 -18.01
CA THR A 344 -27.01 26.21 -19.35
C THR A 344 -27.34 24.72 -19.54
N GLU A 345 -28.31 24.40 -20.40
CA GLU A 345 -28.78 23.03 -20.72
C GLU A 345 -27.66 22.06 -21.18
N GLU A 346 -26.48 22.60 -21.54
CA GLU A 346 -25.26 21.88 -21.91
C GLU A 346 -24.41 21.45 -20.68
N ASP A 347 -24.54 22.15 -19.54
CA ASP A 347 -23.85 21.81 -18.27
C ASP A 347 -24.57 20.67 -17.51
N TYR A 348 -25.85 20.43 -17.81
CA TYR A 348 -26.72 19.46 -17.15
C TYR A 348 -26.53 18.00 -17.62
N ASN A 349 -25.73 17.74 -18.65
CA ASN A 349 -25.67 16.42 -19.31
C ASN A 349 -24.30 15.69 -19.24
N LEU A 350 -23.38 16.08 -18.34
CA LEU A 350 -22.06 15.44 -18.25
C LEU A 350 -21.80 14.83 -16.86
N SER A 351 -22.33 13.59 -16.74
CA SER A 351 -21.96 12.49 -15.84
C SER A 351 -21.87 12.74 -14.33
N SER A 352 -23.00 12.55 -13.62
CA SER A 352 -22.95 11.92 -12.29
C SER A 352 -23.00 10.40 -12.50
N ILE A 353 -21.88 9.71 -12.24
CA ILE A 353 -21.90 8.24 -12.27
C ILE A 353 -22.83 7.75 -11.18
N ARG A 354 -23.96 7.18 -11.59
CA ARG A 354 -24.93 6.56 -10.69
C ARG A 354 -24.53 5.11 -10.51
N ALA A 355 -23.62 4.87 -9.57
CA ALA A 355 -23.27 3.53 -9.15
C ALA A 355 -24.38 2.95 -8.27
N ALA A 356 -24.69 1.67 -8.43
CA ALA A 356 -25.70 1.01 -7.59
C ALA A 356 -25.23 0.95 -6.16
N LYS A 357 -25.91 1.70 -5.29
CA LYS A 357 -25.71 1.71 -3.85
C LYS A 357 -26.99 1.25 -3.16
N GLU A 358 -26.83 0.61 -2.01
CA GLU A 358 -27.92 0.08 -1.21
C GLU A 358 -27.72 0.46 0.26
N LEU A 359 -28.82 0.77 0.95
CA LEU A 359 -28.86 0.84 2.40
C LEU A 359 -29.12 -0.55 3.00
N ARG A 360 -28.30 -1.01 3.94
CA ARG A 360 -28.59 -2.20 4.76
C ARG A 360 -28.53 -1.91 6.24
N GLN A 361 -29.26 -2.72 7.00
CA GLN A 361 -29.15 -2.80 8.46
C GLN A 361 -28.29 -3.99 8.86
N ILE A 362 -27.45 -3.82 9.87
CA ILE A 362 -26.72 -4.89 10.54
C ILE A 362 -27.12 -4.88 12.02
N SER A 363 -27.57 -6.04 12.51
CA SER A 363 -28.04 -6.19 13.88
C SER A 363 -27.01 -6.95 14.74
N PHE A 364 -26.63 -6.35 15.86
CA PHE A 364 -25.67 -6.91 16.81
C PHE A 364 -26.36 -7.34 18.10
N PRO A 365 -26.31 -8.63 18.51
CA PRO A 365 -26.75 -9.04 19.82
C PRO A 365 -25.76 -8.51 20.87
N MET A 366 -26.22 -7.61 21.73
CA MET A 366 -25.43 -7.07 22.83
C MET A 366 -25.99 -7.54 24.16
N CYS A 367 -25.10 -7.94 25.07
CA CYS A 367 -25.53 -8.29 26.40
C CYS A 367 -26.00 -7.05 27.16
N SER A 368 -27.30 -6.99 27.43
CA SER A 368 -27.91 -5.93 28.24
C SER A 368 -27.85 -6.25 29.74
N LYS A 369 -27.75 -7.54 30.09
CA LYS A 369 -27.63 -7.98 31.47
C LYS A 369 -26.81 -9.28 31.58
N HIS A 370 -25.75 -9.22 32.37
CA HIS A 370 -24.95 -10.38 32.75
C HIS A 370 -25.49 -11.04 34.02
N SER A 371 -25.20 -12.32 34.22
CA SER A 371 -25.60 -13.06 35.41
C SER A 371 -24.94 -12.50 36.67
N ASP A 372 -25.71 -12.42 37.76
CA ASP A 372 -25.22 -11.97 39.07
C ASP A 372 -24.19 -12.94 39.68
N THR A 373 -24.14 -14.18 39.21
CA THR A 373 -23.24 -15.23 39.71
C THR A 373 -22.03 -15.47 38.81
N ASP A 374 -22.11 -15.12 37.53
CA ASP A 374 -21.03 -15.30 36.55
C ASP A 374 -21.12 -14.18 35.51
N LYS A 375 -20.14 -13.27 35.54
CA LYS A 375 -20.15 -12.09 34.67
C LYS A 375 -19.90 -12.44 33.21
N ASP A 376 -19.43 -13.62 32.88
CA ASP A 376 -19.22 -14.04 31.49
C ASP A 376 -20.50 -14.63 30.87
N VAL A 377 -21.55 -14.86 31.67
CA VAL A 377 -22.83 -15.38 31.20
C VAL A 377 -23.80 -14.23 30.94
N CYS A 378 -24.17 -14.03 29.67
CA CYS A 378 -25.26 -13.14 29.31
C CYS A 378 -26.63 -13.78 29.61
N ILE A 379 -27.52 -13.06 30.29
CA ILE A 379 -28.87 -13.52 30.62
C ILE A 379 -29.98 -12.72 29.91
N GLU A 380 -29.63 -11.57 29.34
CA GLU A 380 -30.56 -10.74 28.56
C GLU A 380 -29.80 -10.04 27.44
N GLU A 381 -30.19 -10.29 26.19
CA GLU A 381 -29.62 -9.67 25.00
C GLU A 381 -30.56 -8.59 24.46
N LYS A 382 -29.97 -7.51 23.98
CA LYS A 382 -30.63 -6.45 23.22
C LYS A 382 -29.98 -6.38 21.85
N LEU A 383 -30.78 -6.28 20.79
CA LEU A 383 -30.27 -5.98 19.46
C LEU A 383 -29.94 -4.49 19.35
N VAL A 384 -28.75 -4.21 18.83
CA VAL A 384 -28.32 -2.88 18.41
C VAL A 384 -28.18 -2.90 16.90
N ASN A 385 -28.90 -2.00 16.24
CA ASN A 385 -28.96 -1.95 14.79
C ASN A 385 -28.06 -0.81 14.31
N LYS A 386 -27.32 -1.05 13.22
CA LYS A 386 -26.52 -0.04 12.53
C LYS A 386 -26.88 -0.05 11.05
N GLN A 387 -26.88 1.12 10.43
CA GLN A 387 -27.09 1.24 9.00
C GLN A 387 -25.76 1.45 8.28
N CYS A 388 -25.66 0.88 7.09
CA CYS A 388 -24.46 0.87 6.27
C CYS A 388 -24.87 1.05 4.80
N ILE A 389 -24.06 1.79 4.04
CA ILE A 389 -24.20 1.95 2.60
C ILE A 389 -23.29 0.96 1.88
N PHE A 390 -23.86 0.25 0.92
CA PHE A 390 -23.24 -0.83 0.18
C PHE A 390 -23.20 -0.53 -1.28
N GLN A 391 -22.01 -0.53 -1.86
CA GLN A 391 -21.87 -0.50 -3.30
C GLN A 391 -22.04 -1.91 -3.88
N PHE A 392 -22.93 -2.03 -4.86
CA PHE A 392 -23.26 -3.30 -5.49
C PHE A 392 -22.18 -3.70 -6.50
N LYS A 393 -21.79 -4.97 -6.47
CA LYS A 393 -20.92 -5.58 -7.49
C LYS A 393 -21.55 -6.88 -7.98
N SER A 394 -21.22 -7.21 -9.22
CA SER A 394 -21.58 -8.49 -9.82
C SER A 394 -20.39 -9.46 -9.81
N SER A 395 -20.65 -10.76 -9.74
CA SER A 395 -19.61 -11.80 -9.80
C SER A 395 -19.17 -12.20 -11.20
N ASP A 396 -19.89 -11.83 -12.25
CA ASP A 396 -19.66 -12.35 -13.60
C ASP A 396 -20.03 -11.31 -14.65
N TYR A 397 -19.21 -11.16 -15.68
CA TYR A 397 -19.47 -10.26 -16.82
C TYR A 397 -20.67 -10.70 -17.65
N ILE A 398 -21.06 -11.99 -17.60
CA ILE A 398 -22.12 -12.55 -18.45
C ILE A 398 -23.50 -12.51 -17.79
N THR A 399 -23.57 -12.77 -16.48
CA THR A 399 -24.84 -12.86 -15.72
C THR A 399 -25.03 -11.72 -14.73
N GLY A 400 -24.08 -10.77 -14.72
CA GLY A 400 -23.96 -9.65 -13.80
C GLY A 400 -24.70 -8.38 -14.15
N CYS A 401 -24.68 -7.40 -13.24
CA CYS A 401 -25.06 -6.02 -13.57
C CYS A 401 -24.21 -5.48 -14.74
N VAL A 402 -24.77 -4.56 -15.53
CA VAL A 402 -23.99 -3.76 -16.49
C VAL A 402 -23.06 -2.85 -15.70
N ARG A 403 -21.76 -2.84 -16.01
CA ARG A 403 -20.74 -2.05 -15.30
C ARG A 403 -20.31 -0.84 -16.11
N TYR A 404 -19.93 0.23 -15.41
CA TYR A 404 -19.08 1.24 -16.01
C TYR A 404 -17.69 0.65 -16.24
N ASN A 405 -17.06 1.02 -17.34
CA ASN A 405 -15.64 0.74 -17.57
C ASN A 405 -14.77 1.88 -17.04
N THR A 406 -13.45 1.65 -16.96
CA THR A 406 -12.49 2.66 -16.48
C THR A 406 -12.62 4.01 -17.17
N THR A 407 -12.81 4.05 -18.48
CA THR A 407 -12.89 5.32 -19.23
C THR A 407 -14.15 6.13 -18.92
N GLU A 408 -15.22 5.44 -18.51
CA GLU A 408 -16.46 6.05 -18.02
C GLU A 408 -16.34 6.56 -16.58
N ILE A 409 -15.47 5.95 -15.75
CA ILE A 409 -15.32 6.29 -14.31
C ILE A 409 -14.28 7.36 -14.04
N GLU A 410 -13.19 7.36 -14.79
CA GLU A 410 -12.17 8.39 -14.64
C GLU A 410 -12.70 9.78 -15.00
N PRO A 411 -12.20 10.85 -14.35
CA PRO A 411 -12.64 12.21 -14.64
C PRO A 411 -12.66 12.56 -16.11
N GLU A 412 -13.67 13.30 -16.56
CA GLU A 412 -13.82 13.68 -17.97
C GLU A 412 -12.61 14.46 -18.50
N ASN A 413 -11.96 15.25 -17.63
CA ASN A 413 -10.78 16.03 -17.96
C ASN A 413 -9.61 15.73 -17.02
N LEU A 414 -8.40 15.65 -17.62
CA LEU A 414 -7.12 15.49 -16.92
C LEU A 414 -6.93 16.50 -15.78
N ASN A 415 -7.38 17.74 -15.96
CA ASN A 415 -7.22 18.81 -14.97
C ASN A 415 -7.83 18.46 -13.61
N LEU A 416 -8.97 17.76 -13.59
CA LEU A 416 -9.58 17.34 -12.32
C LEU A 416 -8.73 16.29 -11.60
N ILE A 417 -8.06 15.40 -12.34
CA ILE A 417 -7.08 14.46 -11.77
C ILE A 417 -5.92 15.22 -11.12
N LEU A 418 -5.40 16.26 -11.79
CA LEU A 418 -4.32 17.11 -11.24
C LEU A 418 -4.78 17.86 -9.98
N ILE A 419 -6.04 18.31 -9.93
CA ILE A 419 -6.64 18.92 -8.74
C ILE A 419 -6.68 17.91 -7.59
N HIS A 420 -7.15 16.67 -7.81
CA HIS A 420 -7.18 15.65 -6.77
C HIS A 420 -5.79 15.33 -6.23
N ILE A 421 -4.78 15.20 -7.09
CA ILE A 421 -3.38 15.03 -6.67
C ILE A 421 -2.96 16.16 -5.73
N THR A 422 -3.36 17.39 -6.03
CA THR A 422 -3.04 18.56 -5.21
C THR A 422 -3.80 18.53 -3.88
N GLN A 423 -5.11 18.27 -3.88
CA GLN A 423 -5.93 18.18 -2.66
C GLN A 423 -5.42 17.12 -1.67
N LEU A 424 -4.96 15.98 -2.19
CA LEU A 424 -4.46 14.88 -1.37
C LEU A 424 -3.02 15.09 -0.89
N SER A 425 -2.25 15.96 -1.55
CA SER A 425 -0.81 16.09 -1.29
C SER A 425 -0.48 16.57 0.13
N ASP A 426 -1.26 17.48 0.70
CA ASP A 426 -1.02 17.98 2.06
C ASP A 426 -1.14 16.85 3.10
N ILE A 427 -2.18 16.01 2.97
CA ILE A 427 -2.38 14.84 3.83
C ILE A 427 -1.26 13.82 3.58
N ILE A 428 -0.94 13.49 2.33
CA ILE A 428 0.14 12.53 2.01
C ILE A 428 1.47 12.99 2.63
N ASN A 429 1.79 14.27 2.53
CA ASN A 429 3.04 14.83 3.05
C ASN A 429 3.09 14.85 4.58
N LYS A 430 1.95 15.03 5.26
CA LYS A 430 1.84 14.88 6.72
C LYS A 430 2.31 13.50 7.21
N TYR A 431 2.21 12.48 6.37
CA TYR A 431 2.56 11.08 6.65
C TYR A 431 3.77 10.58 5.85
N SER A 432 4.69 11.45 5.40
CA SER A 432 5.85 11.04 4.58
C SER A 432 6.87 10.14 5.30
N ASP A 433 6.82 10.07 6.63
CA ASP A 433 7.63 9.15 7.44
C ASP A 433 7.03 7.73 7.50
N LEU A 434 5.75 7.59 7.17
CA LEU A 434 5.01 6.34 7.10
C LEU A 434 4.91 5.83 5.65
N ILE A 435 4.65 6.72 4.69
CA ILE A 435 4.46 6.36 3.28
C ILE A 435 5.82 6.12 2.63
N TYR A 436 6.08 4.86 2.30
CA TYR A 436 7.32 4.47 1.64
C TYR A 436 7.24 4.65 0.12
N ILE A 437 6.16 4.17 -0.49
CA ILE A 437 5.96 4.17 -1.93
C ILE A 437 4.54 4.62 -2.26
N TYR A 438 4.41 5.59 -3.16
CA TYR A 438 3.19 5.78 -3.92
C TYR A 438 3.22 4.93 -5.18
N GLN A 439 2.27 4.01 -5.32
CA GLN A 439 2.19 3.08 -6.43
C GLN A 439 1.13 3.53 -7.44
N GLY A 440 1.48 3.60 -8.73
CA GLY A 440 0.53 3.94 -9.80
C GLY A 440 0.49 5.44 -10.11
N THR A 441 -0.58 5.87 -10.81
CA THR A 441 -0.71 7.26 -11.32
C THR A 441 -2.14 7.78 -11.29
N PHE A 442 -2.97 7.38 -10.31
CA PHE A 442 -4.41 7.74 -10.24
C PHE A 442 -5.29 7.18 -11.35
N VAL A 443 -4.71 6.80 -12.49
CA VAL A 443 -5.40 6.36 -13.70
C VAL A 443 -5.05 4.92 -14.04
N GLY A 444 -5.94 4.29 -14.80
CA GLY A 444 -5.89 2.87 -15.14
C GLY A 444 -6.89 2.06 -14.33
N THR A 445 -7.40 1.00 -14.94
CA THR A 445 -8.24 0.00 -14.28
C THR A 445 -7.57 -0.48 -13.00
N TYR A 446 -8.30 -0.46 -11.88
CA TYR A 446 -7.82 -0.81 -10.53
C TYR A 446 -6.55 -0.05 -10.08
N GLY A 447 -6.26 1.10 -10.71
CA GLY A 447 -5.02 1.85 -10.53
C GLY A 447 -3.77 1.14 -11.05
N GLU A 448 -3.92 0.07 -11.82
CA GLU A 448 -2.84 -0.75 -12.34
C GLU A 448 -2.24 -0.20 -13.63
N MET A 449 -2.81 0.84 -14.25
CA MET A 449 -2.25 1.47 -15.46
C MET A 449 -2.26 0.55 -16.71
N HIS A 450 -3.30 -0.26 -16.92
CA HIS A 450 -3.45 -1.07 -18.14
C HIS A 450 -4.48 -0.54 -19.15
N SER A 451 -5.58 0.08 -18.70
CA SER A 451 -6.60 0.68 -19.59
C SER A 451 -7.08 2.01 -19.02
N SER A 452 -6.94 3.11 -19.77
CA SER A 452 -7.43 4.44 -19.39
C SER A 452 -7.29 5.43 -20.55
N LYS A 453 -8.08 6.52 -20.53
CA LYS A 453 -7.97 7.61 -21.51
C LYS A 453 -6.77 8.54 -21.28
N TYR A 454 -6.02 8.33 -20.19
CA TYR A 454 -4.89 9.18 -19.77
C TYR A 454 -3.55 8.42 -19.70
N LEU A 455 -3.49 7.21 -20.25
CA LEU A 455 -2.22 6.46 -20.34
C LEU A 455 -1.37 6.87 -21.53
N ASP A 456 -1.83 7.81 -22.37
CA ASP A 456 -0.97 8.41 -23.38
C ASP A 456 0.23 9.13 -22.72
N LYS A 457 1.37 9.10 -23.40
CA LYS A 457 2.63 9.64 -22.87
C LYS A 457 2.53 11.09 -22.38
N ASN A 458 1.71 11.93 -22.99
CA ASN A 458 1.59 13.33 -22.59
C ASN A 458 0.80 13.48 -21.28
N SER A 459 -0.39 12.87 -21.20
CA SER A 459 -1.21 12.91 -19.99
C SER A 459 -0.49 12.29 -18.80
N LEU A 460 0.14 11.13 -19.00
CA LEU A 460 0.85 10.43 -17.94
C LEU A 460 2.07 11.21 -17.42
N THR A 461 2.78 11.91 -18.31
CA THR A 461 3.89 12.81 -17.91
C THR A 461 3.38 13.95 -17.03
N GLN A 462 2.24 14.57 -17.35
CA GLN A 462 1.67 15.66 -16.56
C GLN A 462 1.22 15.20 -15.17
N ILE A 463 0.60 14.02 -15.08
CA ILE A 463 0.21 13.41 -13.80
C ILE A 463 1.44 13.19 -12.91
N ILE A 464 2.48 12.55 -13.45
CA ILE A 464 3.69 12.26 -12.68
C ILE A 464 4.45 13.52 -12.30
N ASP A 465 4.52 14.53 -13.17
CA ASP A 465 5.14 15.82 -12.85
C ASP A 465 4.37 16.54 -11.73
N THR A 466 3.04 16.46 -11.72
CA THR A 466 2.22 17.01 -10.64
C THR A 466 2.53 16.30 -9.33
N MET A 467 2.54 14.96 -9.33
CA MET A 467 2.90 14.17 -8.15
C MET A 467 4.34 14.44 -7.67
N ASP A 468 5.32 14.55 -8.58
CA ASP A 468 6.71 14.84 -8.23
C ASP A 468 6.86 16.21 -7.57
N LYS A 469 6.08 17.19 -8.01
CA LYS A 469 6.08 18.56 -7.46
C LYS A 469 5.36 18.68 -6.12
N THR A 470 4.31 17.90 -5.90
CA THR A 470 3.45 18.04 -4.71
C THR A 470 3.78 17.04 -3.60
N PHE A 471 4.25 15.82 -3.91
CA PHE A 471 4.56 14.82 -2.89
C PHE A 471 5.99 14.97 -2.34
N ASP A 472 6.13 14.81 -1.03
CA ASP A 472 7.39 14.93 -0.30
C ASP A 472 8.49 14.06 -0.94
N PRO A 473 9.68 14.61 -1.24
CA PRO A 473 10.75 13.89 -1.95
C PRO A 473 11.24 12.59 -1.29
N SER A 474 10.93 12.35 -0.01
CA SER A 474 11.25 11.11 0.68
C SER A 474 10.32 9.94 0.34
N ILE A 475 9.19 10.20 -0.34
CA ILE A 475 8.26 9.21 -0.86
C ILE A 475 8.70 8.79 -2.26
N PHE A 476 8.94 7.48 -2.45
CA PHE A 476 9.17 6.92 -3.79
C PHE A 476 7.87 6.91 -4.59
N LEU A 477 7.97 7.10 -5.90
CA LEU A 477 6.86 6.94 -6.84
C LEU A 477 7.09 5.66 -7.64
N SER A 478 6.06 5.03 -8.21
CA SER A 478 6.28 3.90 -9.11
C SER A 478 5.28 3.79 -10.24
N VAL A 479 5.76 3.33 -11.39
CA VAL A 479 4.94 3.06 -12.59
C VAL A 479 4.98 1.57 -12.95
N ARG A 480 3.92 1.09 -13.61
CA ARG A 480 3.74 -0.35 -13.90
C ARG A 480 4.83 -0.98 -14.76
N THR A 481 5.33 -0.27 -15.77
CA THR A 481 6.22 -0.90 -16.78
C THR A 481 7.52 -0.12 -16.95
N PRO A 482 8.64 -0.82 -17.23
CA PRO A 482 9.86 -0.17 -17.69
C PRO A 482 9.66 0.77 -18.90
N SER A 483 8.70 0.46 -19.78
CA SER A 483 8.39 1.30 -20.93
C SER A 483 7.80 2.65 -20.52
N HIS A 484 6.88 2.67 -19.53
CA HIS A 484 6.37 3.90 -18.93
C HIS A 484 7.53 4.71 -18.33
N TYR A 485 8.37 4.07 -17.53
CA TYR A 485 9.53 4.70 -16.92
C TYR A 485 10.42 5.38 -17.96
N ARG A 486 10.89 4.63 -18.97
CA ARG A 486 11.79 5.18 -20.00
C ARG A 486 11.14 6.33 -20.76
N GLY A 487 9.89 6.16 -21.18
CA GLY A 487 9.19 7.16 -21.96
C GLY A 487 9.07 8.50 -21.22
N ILE A 488 8.71 8.47 -19.94
CA ILE A 488 8.55 9.67 -19.12
C ILE A 488 9.92 10.25 -18.74
N LYS A 489 10.89 9.40 -18.38
CA LYS A 489 12.28 9.82 -18.13
C LYS A 489 12.84 10.65 -19.28
N ASP A 490 12.64 10.21 -20.52
CA ASP A 490 13.13 10.93 -21.71
C ASP A 490 12.53 12.34 -21.82
N VAL A 491 11.25 12.51 -21.43
CA VAL A 491 10.60 13.82 -21.40
C VAL A 491 11.22 14.69 -20.31
N PHE A 492 11.36 14.16 -19.09
CA PHE A 492 11.95 14.87 -17.96
C PHE A 492 13.40 15.30 -18.23
N GLU A 493 14.16 14.48 -18.95
CA GLU A 493 15.56 14.76 -19.29
C GLU A 493 15.71 15.85 -20.36
N THR A 494 14.80 15.89 -21.34
CA THR A 494 14.96 16.71 -22.55
C THR A 494 14.18 18.02 -22.53
N GLN A 495 13.09 18.10 -21.78
CA GLN A 495 12.21 19.27 -21.73
C GLN A 495 12.47 20.14 -20.49
N LYS A 496 12.34 21.45 -20.64
CA LYS A 496 12.50 22.40 -19.53
C LYS A 496 11.24 22.41 -18.66
N GLY A 497 11.43 22.51 -17.33
CA GLY A 497 10.32 22.63 -16.36
C GLY A 497 10.03 21.35 -15.58
N TYR A 498 10.64 20.23 -15.98
CA TYR A 498 10.58 18.95 -15.27
C TYR A 498 11.81 18.72 -14.39
N ASN A 499 11.65 18.05 -13.27
CA ASN A 499 12.73 17.76 -12.33
C ASN A 499 13.34 16.37 -12.59
N TYR A 500 14.21 16.28 -13.59
CA TYR A 500 14.88 15.03 -13.96
C TYR A 500 15.66 14.38 -12.81
N THR A 501 16.31 15.18 -11.97
CA THR A 501 17.08 14.65 -10.82
C THR A 501 16.17 13.98 -9.81
N SER A 502 15.03 14.60 -9.50
CA SER A 502 14.02 14.01 -8.62
C SER A 502 13.47 12.71 -9.21
N TYR A 503 13.03 12.74 -10.47
CA TYR A 503 12.52 11.57 -11.18
C TYR A 503 13.48 10.38 -11.12
N ASN A 504 14.75 10.60 -11.46
CA ASN A 504 15.76 9.55 -11.45
C ASN A 504 15.98 8.95 -10.05
N ASN A 505 15.83 9.74 -8.98
CA ASN A 505 16.11 9.31 -7.62
C ASN A 505 14.92 8.66 -6.92
N ARG A 506 13.69 8.93 -7.38
CA ARG A 506 12.47 8.51 -6.67
C ARG A 506 11.51 7.63 -7.46
N MET A 507 11.58 7.64 -8.79
CA MET A 507 10.68 6.84 -9.61
C MET A 507 11.19 5.40 -9.66
N GLY A 508 10.44 4.46 -9.11
CA GLY A 508 10.66 3.02 -9.18
C GLY A 508 9.65 2.33 -10.08
N LEU A 509 9.48 1.04 -9.86
CA LEU A 509 8.57 0.19 -10.62
C LEU A 509 7.66 -0.61 -9.70
N TYR A 510 6.51 -0.99 -10.22
CA TYR A 510 5.77 -2.11 -9.69
C TYR A 510 5.30 -2.98 -10.85
N ASN A 511 5.16 -4.29 -10.65
CA ASN A 511 4.70 -5.22 -11.66
C ASN A 511 3.58 -6.09 -11.06
N ASP A 512 2.39 -5.99 -11.63
CA ASP A 512 1.17 -6.72 -11.26
C ASP A 512 1.06 -8.11 -11.94
N GLY A 513 2.09 -8.49 -12.70
CA GLY A 513 2.12 -9.69 -13.54
C GLY A 513 3.39 -10.52 -13.35
N LEU A 514 4.08 -10.41 -12.21
CA LEU A 514 5.38 -11.07 -11.99
C LEU A 514 5.24 -12.58 -12.15
N PHE A 515 6.26 -13.19 -12.77
CA PHE A 515 6.44 -14.64 -12.92
C PHE A 515 5.43 -15.37 -13.83
N PHE A 516 4.51 -14.66 -14.49
CA PHE A 516 3.49 -15.28 -15.33
C PHE A 516 4.08 -16.04 -16.53
N ARG A 517 4.77 -15.31 -17.43
CA ARG A 517 5.40 -15.81 -18.67
C ARG A 517 6.59 -14.93 -19.04
N ASP A 518 7.20 -15.17 -20.20
CA ASP A 518 8.31 -14.37 -20.71
C ASP A 518 7.98 -12.86 -20.77
N HIS A 519 6.72 -12.50 -21.01
CA HIS A 519 6.25 -11.12 -21.07
C HIS A 519 5.66 -10.53 -19.77
N ASP A 520 5.66 -11.28 -18.64
CA ASP A 520 5.11 -10.86 -17.33
C ASP A 520 3.75 -10.14 -17.47
N TYR A 521 2.73 -10.82 -18.01
CA TYR A 521 1.39 -10.25 -18.20
C TYR A 521 1.35 -8.93 -19.00
N TYR A 522 2.24 -8.84 -20.00
CA TYR A 522 2.42 -7.70 -20.90
C TYR A 522 3.13 -6.51 -20.26
N THR A 523 3.76 -6.68 -19.09
CA THR A 523 4.73 -5.71 -18.57
C THR A 523 5.91 -5.55 -19.54
N TYR A 524 6.33 -6.64 -20.19
CA TYR A 524 7.32 -6.62 -21.27
C TYR A 524 6.68 -6.82 -22.65
N LYS A 525 7.49 -6.67 -23.71
CA LYS A 525 7.03 -6.82 -25.09
C LYS A 525 6.56 -8.25 -25.37
N ASN A 526 5.40 -8.34 -26.01
CA ASN A 526 4.88 -9.54 -26.63
C ASN A 526 4.81 -9.31 -28.15
N ILE A 527 5.16 -10.30 -28.98
CA ILE A 527 5.19 -10.15 -30.45
C ILE A 527 3.81 -9.90 -31.07
N TRP A 528 2.74 -10.26 -30.37
CA TRP A 528 1.35 -10.16 -30.84
C TRP A 528 0.66 -8.86 -30.39
N VAL A 529 1.24 -8.15 -29.42
CA VAL A 529 0.69 -6.92 -28.86
C VAL A 529 1.56 -5.74 -29.29
N PRO A 530 1.03 -4.80 -30.08
CA PRO A 530 1.80 -3.64 -30.52
C PRO A 530 2.14 -2.71 -29.37
N ASP A 531 3.12 -1.86 -29.62
CA ASP A 531 3.43 -0.73 -28.74
C ASP A 531 2.28 0.30 -28.80
N GLU A 532 1.82 0.79 -27.65
CA GLU A 532 0.65 1.66 -27.52
C GLU A 532 0.99 2.95 -26.76
N ASN A 533 0.11 3.96 -26.86
CA ASN A 533 0.15 5.17 -26.02
C ASN A 533 1.45 6.00 -26.07
N GLY A 534 2.30 5.79 -27.10
CA GLY A 534 3.57 6.48 -27.27
C GLY A 534 4.73 5.89 -26.44
N PHE A 535 4.56 4.68 -25.91
CA PHE A 535 5.57 3.93 -25.16
C PHE A 535 6.08 2.73 -25.97
N VAL A 536 7.36 2.39 -25.80
CA VAL A 536 7.99 1.29 -26.52
C VAL A 536 8.44 0.22 -25.53
N LYS A 537 7.85 -0.97 -25.65
CA LYS A 537 8.22 -2.14 -24.85
C LYS A 537 9.38 -2.88 -25.50
N GLU A 538 10.27 -3.41 -24.67
CA GLU A 538 11.37 -4.29 -25.06
C GLU A 538 11.11 -5.72 -24.57
N PHE A 539 11.83 -6.69 -25.14
CA PHE A 539 11.74 -8.09 -24.71
C PHE A 539 12.40 -8.31 -23.35
N ARG A 540 12.02 -9.40 -22.68
CA ARG A 540 12.44 -9.76 -21.32
C ARG A 540 13.90 -9.49 -21.01
N ASP A 541 14.84 -9.98 -21.82
CA ASP A 541 16.28 -9.84 -21.52
C ASP A 541 16.72 -8.39 -21.37
N LYS A 542 16.20 -7.50 -22.22
CA LYS A 542 16.48 -6.07 -22.14
C LYS A 542 15.75 -5.39 -20.99
N GLU A 543 14.52 -5.80 -20.71
CA GLU A 543 13.73 -5.22 -19.62
C GLU A 543 14.25 -5.64 -18.24
N VAL A 544 14.73 -6.87 -18.11
CA VAL A 544 15.41 -7.35 -16.92
C VAL A 544 16.74 -6.60 -16.73
N GLN A 545 17.55 -6.45 -17.78
CA GLN A 545 18.78 -5.67 -17.69
C GLN A 545 18.52 -4.20 -17.33
N PHE A 546 17.46 -3.61 -17.88
CA PHE A 546 17.07 -2.25 -17.55
C PHE A 546 16.71 -2.11 -16.07
N GLN A 547 15.95 -3.07 -15.53
CA GLN A 547 15.59 -3.13 -14.11
C GLN A 547 16.81 -3.36 -13.21
N ASP A 548 17.73 -4.25 -13.60
CA ASP A 548 19.01 -4.46 -12.89
C ASP A 548 19.78 -3.14 -12.72
N ASP A 549 19.75 -2.24 -13.72
CA ASP A 549 20.47 -0.97 -13.61
C ASP A 549 19.70 0.11 -12.82
N ILE A 550 18.38 0.22 -13.01
CA ILE A 550 17.61 1.30 -12.34
C ILE A 550 17.25 0.96 -10.90
N CYS A 551 16.91 -0.30 -10.61
CA CYS A 551 16.43 -0.74 -9.31
C CYS A 551 17.55 -0.90 -8.27
N LEU A 552 18.78 -0.46 -8.58
CA LEU A 552 19.80 -0.20 -7.57
C LEU A 552 19.56 1.09 -6.79
N ARG A 553 18.67 1.96 -7.27
CA ARG A 553 18.44 3.30 -6.70
C ARG A 553 17.00 3.51 -6.24
N VAL A 554 16.07 2.72 -6.75
CA VAL A 554 14.63 2.87 -6.56
C VAL A 554 13.98 1.49 -6.40
N PRO A 555 12.92 1.37 -5.59
CA PRO A 555 12.31 0.07 -5.31
C PRO A 555 11.57 -0.51 -6.54
N ASN A 556 11.50 -1.85 -6.55
CA ASN A 556 10.71 -2.65 -7.48
C ASN A 556 9.95 -3.73 -6.72
N GLY A 557 8.67 -3.92 -6.99
CA GLY A 557 7.84 -4.92 -6.31
C GLY A 557 6.51 -5.15 -7.02
N GLY A 558 5.55 -5.77 -6.34
CA GLY A 558 4.20 -5.93 -6.87
C GLY A 558 3.62 -7.31 -6.59
N GLU A 559 3.03 -7.93 -7.60
CA GLU A 559 2.15 -9.09 -7.45
C GLU A 559 2.63 -10.24 -8.35
N GLY A 560 2.77 -11.42 -7.76
CA GLY A 560 3.12 -12.64 -8.47
C GLY A 560 1.87 -13.37 -8.93
N VAL A 561 1.87 -13.89 -10.17
CA VAL A 561 0.72 -14.57 -10.77
C VAL A 561 1.02 -16.06 -10.95
N PHE A 562 0.12 -16.91 -10.47
CA PHE A 562 0.19 -18.34 -10.73
C PHE A 562 -0.41 -18.65 -12.10
N LEU A 563 0.34 -19.41 -12.91
CA LEU A 563 -0.16 -19.98 -14.14
C LEU A 563 -0.24 -21.50 -13.99
N ALA A 564 -1.44 -22.05 -14.16
CA ALA A 564 -1.74 -23.47 -13.94
C ALA A 564 -1.16 -24.38 -15.06
N GLU A 565 0.17 -24.47 -15.11
CA GLU A 565 0.95 -25.32 -16.00
C GLU A 565 1.73 -26.37 -15.21
N GLU A 566 2.14 -27.45 -15.87
CA GLU A 566 2.92 -28.52 -15.24
C GLU A 566 4.38 -28.07 -15.00
N ASP A 567 4.80 -27.96 -13.74
CA ASP A 567 6.20 -27.76 -13.38
C ASP A 567 6.92 -29.10 -13.24
N LYS A 568 7.77 -29.43 -14.22
CA LYS A 568 8.55 -30.68 -14.25
C LYS A 568 9.86 -30.61 -13.47
N TYR A 569 10.20 -29.43 -12.93
CA TYR A 569 11.53 -29.10 -12.42
C TYR A 569 11.52 -28.70 -10.93
N ILE A 570 10.56 -29.21 -10.18
CA ILE A 570 10.53 -29.13 -8.72
C ILE A 570 11.53 -30.14 -8.14
N ASN A 571 12.27 -29.75 -7.09
CA ASN A 571 13.14 -30.67 -6.34
C ASN A 571 14.17 -31.43 -7.20
N ILE A 572 14.78 -30.72 -8.15
CA ILE A 572 15.82 -31.24 -9.07
C ILE A 572 17.23 -31.18 -8.47
N ASP A 573 18.15 -31.93 -9.07
CA ASP A 573 19.58 -31.87 -8.72
C ASP A 573 20.22 -30.53 -9.16
N GLU A 574 21.20 -30.04 -8.38
CA GLU A 574 21.91 -28.79 -8.63
C GLU A 574 22.46 -28.69 -10.06
N SER A 575 22.92 -29.82 -10.62
CA SER A 575 23.48 -29.87 -11.99
C SER A 575 22.46 -29.57 -13.09
N GLN A 576 21.16 -29.66 -12.81
CA GLN A 576 20.08 -29.41 -13.76
C GLN A 576 19.63 -27.94 -13.78
N ILE A 577 19.90 -27.18 -12.71
CA ILE A 577 19.46 -25.80 -12.55
C ILE A 577 19.95 -24.88 -13.69
N PRO A 578 21.22 -24.92 -14.13
CA PRO A 578 21.68 -24.01 -15.18
C PRO A 578 20.89 -24.13 -16.50
N ALA A 579 20.45 -25.35 -16.87
CA ALA A 579 19.72 -25.58 -18.11
C ALA A 579 18.31 -24.96 -18.09
N ILE A 580 17.61 -25.02 -16.95
CA ILE A 580 16.28 -24.42 -16.80
C ILE A 580 16.35 -22.89 -16.66
N LEU A 581 17.47 -22.35 -16.17
CA LEU A 581 17.68 -20.90 -16.13
C LEU A 581 18.03 -20.34 -17.51
N GLU A 582 18.76 -21.10 -18.34
CA GLU A 582 19.10 -20.70 -19.71
C GLU A 582 17.88 -20.71 -20.64
N ASN A 583 16.98 -21.69 -20.47
CA ASN A 583 15.75 -21.81 -21.27
C ASN A 583 14.55 -22.15 -20.36
N PRO A 584 13.93 -21.16 -19.69
CA PRO A 584 12.80 -21.40 -18.80
C PRO A 584 11.57 -21.90 -19.57
N GLU A 585 11.06 -23.07 -19.19
CA GLU A 585 9.76 -23.57 -19.68
C GLU A 585 8.58 -23.01 -18.87
N TYR A 586 8.79 -22.75 -17.56
CA TYR A 586 7.78 -22.23 -16.64
C TYR A 586 8.40 -21.18 -15.70
N TYR A 587 7.85 -19.96 -15.71
CA TYR A 587 8.42 -18.82 -14.98
C TYR A 587 8.07 -18.80 -13.49
N GLY A 588 6.96 -19.44 -13.11
CA GLY A 588 6.57 -19.65 -11.71
C GLY A 588 7.40 -20.70 -10.96
N ASN A 589 8.30 -21.43 -11.65
CA ASN A 589 9.23 -22.36 -11.00
C ASN A 589 10.13 -21.63 -9.99
N PHE A 590 10.38 -22.23 -8.82
CA PHE A 590 11.18 -21.63 -7.75
C PHE A 590 12.55 -21.11 -8.21
N TYR A 591 13.34 -21.89 -8.95
CA TYR A 591 14.69 -21.49 -9.34
C TYR A 591 14.66 -20.33 -10.35
N VAL A 592 13.73 -20.39 -11.30
CA VAL A 592 13.52 -19.34 -12.31
C VAL A 592 13.03 -18.05 -11.64
N SER A 593 12.04 -18.14 -10.77
CA SER A 593 11.50 -17.02 -9.99
C SER A 593 12.57 -16.39 -9.10
N ASN A 594 13.36 -17.21 -8.37
CA ASN A 594 14.45 -16.75 -7.52
C ASN A 594 15.54 -15.99 -8.32
N GLN A 595 15.95 -16.52 -9.48
CA GLN A 595 16.92 -15.84 -10.34
C GLN A 595 16.36 -14.54 -10.91
N HIS A 596 15.10 -14.55 -11.34
CA HIS A 596 14.44 -13.36 -11.87
C HIS A 596 14.31 -12.27 -10.81
N ALA A 597 13.83 -12.60 -9.61
CA ALA A 597 13.70 -11.69 -8.47
C ALA A 597 15.05 -11.01 -8.13
N ARG A 598 16.15 -11.76 -8.19
CA ARG A 598 17.50 -11.22 -7.99
C ARG A 598 17.92 -10.24 -9.10
N ASN A 599 17.60 -10.55 -10.35
CA ASN A 599 18.01 -9.73 -11.51
C ASN A 599 17.19 -8.45 -11.67
N ILE A 600 16.02 -8.33 -11.04
CA ILE A 600 15.19 -7.12 -11.09
C ILE A 600 15.21 -6.31 -9.79
N HIS A 601 16.05 -6.72 -8.83
CA HIS A 601 16.13 -6.17 -7.48
C HIS A 601 14.79 -6.12 -6.74
N LEU A 602 14.10 -7.27 -6.73
CA LEU A 602 12.77 -7.38 -6.14
C LEU A 602 12.80 -7.06 -4.64
N THR A 603 12.09 -6.02 -4.26
CA THR A 603 12.11 -5.41 -2.93
C THR A 603 10.97 -5.91 -2.07
N TYR A 604 9.79 -6.09 -2.67
CA TYR A 604 8.57 -6.52 -1.99
C TYR A 604 7.62 -7.31 -2.90
N LEU A 605 6.73 -8.11 -2.29
CA LEU A 605 5.68 -8.88 -2.97
C LEU A 605 4.37 -8.90 -2.15
N ASN A 606 3.24 -9.01 -2.81
CA ASN A 606 1.93 -9.21 -2.19
C ASN A 606 1.78 -10.65 -1.65
N ASP A 607 1.55 -10.85 -0.35
CA ASP A 607 1.31 -12.19 0.20
C ASP A 607 -0.15 -12.67 0.12
N ASP A 608 -1.07 -11.80 -0.31
CA ASP A 608 -2.50 -12.10 -0.38
C ASP A 608 -3.04 -12.25 -1.82
N TYR A 609 -2.31 -11.82 -2.86
CA TYR A 609 -2.81 -11.80 -4.25
C TYR A 609 -3.07 -13.20 -4.84
N ASP A 610 -2.02 -13.98 -5.14
CA ASP A 610 -2.14 -15.33 -5.69
C ASP A 610 -1.37 -16.35 -4.85
N LYS A 611 -2.04 -16.83 -3.80
CA LYS A 611 -1.47 -17.78 -2.84
C LYS A 611 -1.02 -19.09 -3.49
N LYS A 612 -1.58 -19.47 -4.64
CA LYS A 612 -1.18 -20.69 -5.36
C LYS A 612 0.26 -20.63 -5.85
N LEU A 613 0.76 -19.44 -6.23
CA LEU A 613 2.15 -19.28 -6.61
C LEU A 613 3.09 -19.47 -5.41
N ILE A 614 2.72 -18.90 -4.27
CA ILE A 614 3.50 -19.02 -3.03
C ILE A 614 3.50 -20.49 -2.57
N ASP A 615 2.34 -21.14 -2.56
CA ASP A 615 2.21 -22.56 -2.24
C ASP A 615 3.06 -23.43 -3.19
N HIS A 616 3.07 -23.11 -4.49
CA HIS A 616 3.89 -23.79 -5.49
C HIS A 616 5.39 -23.68 -5.20
N TRP A 617 5.88 -22.49 -4.83
CA TRP A 617 7.27 -22.33 -4.38
C TRP A 617 7.55 -23.14 -3.11
N GLY A 618 6.56 -23.27 -2.23
CA GLY A 618 6.61 -24.07 -1.01
C GLY A 618 6.82 -25.57 -1.25
N GLU A 619 6.52 -26.08 -2.44
CA GLU A 619 6.78 -27.48 -2.82
C GLU A 619 8.28 -27.79 -2.97
N THR A 620 9.13 -26.76 -3.14
CA THR A 620 10.58 -26.95 -3.16
C THR A 620 11.12 -27.12 -1.74
N GLU A 621 11.60 -28.33 -1.42
CA GLU A 621 12.11 -28.67 -0.09
C GLU A 621 13.52 -28.10 0.15
N GLY A 622 13.85 -27.76 1.39
CA GLY A 622 15.14 -27.16 1.75
C GLY A 622 16.39 -27.95 1.36
N LYS A 623 16.32 -29.28 1.26
CA LYS A 623 17.45 -30.11 0.80
C LYS A 623 17.80 -29.92 -0.69
N TYR A 624 16.89 -29.32 -1.47
CA TYR A 624 17.09 -28.93 -2.86
C TYR A 624 17.39 -27.43 -3.01
N ILE A 625 17.51 -26.70 -1.90
CA ILE A 625 18.02 -25.33 -1.89
C ILE A 625 19.52 -25.39 -1.63
N TYR A 626 20.30 -25.22 -2.69
CA TYR A 626 21.77 -25.35 -2.66
C TYR A 626 22.50 -24.12 -2.11
N THR A 627 21.82 -23.30 -1.28
CA THR A 627 22.46 -22.21 -0.55
C THR A 627 22.95 -22.72 0.80
N LYS A 628 24.24 -22.56 1.08
CA LYS A 628 24.85 -23.05 2.32
C LYS A 628 24.13 -22.50 3.56
N ASP A 629 23.87 -23.36 4.53
CA ASP A 629 23.21 -23.02 5.81
C ASP A 629 21.72 -22.62 5.70
N TRP A 630 21.08 -22.76 4.53
CA TRP A 630 19.64 -22.56 4.35
C TRP A 630 18.91 -23.91 4.28
N ASN A 631 17.94 -24.14 5.17
CA ASN A 631 17.12 -25.36 5.18
C ASN A 631 15.64 -25.03 5.42
N ILE A 632 15.07 -24.26 4.50
CA ILE A 632 13.68 -23.82 4.48
C ILE A 632 13.03 -24.14 3.13
N THR A 633 11.72 -23.99 3.02
CA THR A 633 10.98 -24.18 1.75
C THR A 633 11.19 -22.99 0.80
N GLY A 634 10.91 -23.18 -0.50
CA GLY A 634 11.19 -22.19 -1.53
C GLY A 634 10.44 -20.86 -1.36
N ASP A 635 9.20 -20.89 -0.88
CA ASP A 635 8.40 -19.71 -0.52
C ASP A 635 9.09 -18.85 0.55
N LYS A 636 9.56 -19.49 1.63
CA LYS A 636 10.29 -18.82 2.71
C LYS A 636 11.65 -18.32 2.23
N TYR A 637 12.31 -19.06 1.33
CA TYR A 637 13.55 -18.62 0.73
C TYR A 637 13.37 -17.33 -0.06
N ILE A 638 12.39 -17.26 -0.96
CA ILE A 638 12.08 -16.02 -1.71
C ILE A 638 11.71 -14.90 -0.74
N GLY A 639 10.80 -15.17 0.20
CA GLY A 639 10.33 -14.19 1.19
C GLY A 639 11.47 -13.58 2.01
N ASN A 640 12.42 -14.40 2.48
CA ASN A 640 13.57 -13.93 3.26
C ASN A 640 14.58 -13.11 2.43
N HIS A 641 14.56 -13.23 1.09
CA HIS A 641 15.47 -12.55 0.20
C HIS A 641 14.91 -11.26 -0.41
N LEU A 642 13.60 -11.00 -0.32
CA LEU A 642 12.99 -9.74 -0.76
C LEU A 642 13.68 -8.54 -0.13
N GLY A 643 14.07 -7.54 -0.92
CA GLY A 643 14.75 -6.34 -0.41
C GLY A 643 16.20 -6.62 0.02
N TYR A 644 16.67 -5.84 1.00
CA TYR A 644 18.00 -6.04 1.59
C TYR A 644 17.97 -7.12 2.68
N ARG A 645 19.06 -7.89 2.80
CA ARG A 645 19.30 -8.80 3.91
C ARG A 645 20.79 -8.86 4.21
N TYR A 646 21.21 -8.21 5.29
CA TYR A 646 22.62 -8.17 5.66
C TYR A 646 23.02 -9.35 6.54
N VAL A 647 24.23 -9.87 6.32
CA VAL A 647 24.85 -10.94 7.11
C VAL A 647 26.25 -10.50 7.50
N LEU A 648 26.53 -10.49 8.80
CA LEU A 648 27.90 -10.33 9.32
C LEU A 648 28.69 -11.60 9.01
N ARG A 649 29.77 -11.48 8.23
CA ARG A 649 30.61 -12.61 7.79
C ARG A 649 31.83 -12.80 8.67
N SER A 650 32.50 -11.71 9.02
CA SER A 650 33.66 -11.76 9.91
C SER A 650 33.91 -10.39 10.53
N SER A 651 34.73 -10.40 11.57
CA SER A 651 35.40 -9.20 12.06
C SER A 651 36.85 -9.55 12.36
N GLU A 652 37.77 -8.67 11.98
CA GLU A 652 39.20 -8.90 12.09
C GLU A 652 39.90 -7.62 12.56
N PHE A 653 41.07 -7.75 13.18
CA PHE A 653 41.83 -6.60 13.66
C PHE A 653 43.27 -6.66 13.16
N PHE A 654 43.70 -5.62 12.47
CA PHE A 654 45.05 -5.48 11.97
C PHE A 654 45.46 -4.01 11.99
N ASN A 655 46.72 -3.72 12.37
CA ASN A 655 47.29 -2.37 12.36
C ASN A 655 46.36 -1.29 12.97
N ASN A 656 45.89 -1.52 14.21
CA ASN A 656 44.96 -0.63 14.92
C ASN A 656 43.57 -0.44 14.27
N THR A 657 43.27 -1.15 13.19
CA THR A 657 42.01 -1.08 12.46
C THR A 657 41.18 -2.34 12.70
N LEU A 658 39.93 -2.15 13.13
CA LEU A 658 38.91 -3.18 13.14
C LEU A 658 38.23 -3.19 11.76
N GLU A 659 38.31 -4.32 11.07
CA GLU A 659 37.56 -4.59 9.85
C GLU A 659 36.31 -5.41 10.19
N ILE A 660 35.16 -5.02 9.65
CA ILE A 660 33.91 -5.78 9.72
C ILE A 660 33.46 -6.08 8.30
N ILE A 661 33.28 -7.36 7.97
CA ILE A 661 32.79 -7.80 6.67
C ILE A 661 31.30 -8.08 6.74
N ILE A 662 30.54 -7.40 5.89
CA ILE A 662 29.09 -7.58 5.73
C ILE A 662 28.81 -8.06 4.32
N GLU A 663 27.91 -9.03 4.15
CA GLU A 663 27.35 -9.40 2.85
C GLU A 663 25.88 -9.02 2.78
N ASN A 664 25.41 -8.48 1.66
CA ASN A 664 23.98 -8.40 1.37
C ASN A 664 23.58 -9.64 0.55
N VAL A 665 22.84 -10.55 1.18
CA VAL A 665 22.36 -11.78 0.51
C VAL A 665 21.01 -11.57 -0.17
N GLY A 666 20.28 -10.48 0.17
CA GLY A 666 18.98 -10.12 -0.39
C GLY A 666 19.01 -9.83 -1.90
N TYR A 667 17.84 -9.59 -2.49
CA TYR A 667 17.68 -9.29 -3.91
C TYR A 667 17.99 -7.82 -4.24
N ALA A 668 17.86 -6.91 -3.28
CA ALA A 668 17.97 -5.47 -3.51
C ALA A 668 18.86 -4.75 -2.47
N PRO A 669 19.37 -3.55 -2.79
CA PRO A 669 19.98 -2.68 -1.78
C PRO A 669 18.92 -2.13 -0.82
N ALA A 670 19.36 -1.51 0.27
CA ALA A 670 18.51 -0.55 0.97
C ALA A 670 18.40 0.73 0.14
N TYR A 671 17.23 1.38 0.14
CA TYR A 671 17.03 2.65 -0.57
C TYR A 671 17.04 3.86 0.37
N ILE A 672 17.02 3.60 1.69
CA ILE A 672 17.05 4.59 2.76
C ILE A 672 18.39 4.52 3.49
N ASP A 673 18.89 5.69 3.92
CA ASP A 673 20.13 5.79 4.67
C ASP A 673 19.95 5.31 6.12
N PHE A 674 20.87 4.47 6.58
CA PHE A 674 20.94 3.98 7.95
C PHE A 674 22.20 4.49 8.63
N GLU A 675 22.17 4.55 9.96
CA GLU A 675 23.33 4.88 10.77
C GLU A 675 24.00 3.62 11.33
N SER A 676 25.30 3.48 11.11
CA SER A 676 26.09 2.34 11.58
C SER A 676 27.00 2.74 12.74
N TYR A 677 27.12 1.86 13.73
CA TYR A 677 27.87 2.12 14.96
C TYR A 677 28.65 0.89 15.42
N VAL A 678 29.88 1.14 15.90
CA VAL A 678 30.62 0.19 16.76
C VAL A 678 30.51 0.66 18.20
N LEU A 679 30.10 -0.22 19.11
CA LEU A 679 30.01 0.06 20.53
C LEU A 679 31.00 -0.80 21.31
N LEU A 680 31.89 -0.16 22.05
CA LEU A 680 32.86 -0.81 22.93
C LEU A 680 32.36 -0.69 24.36
N LYS A 681 31.92 -1.79 24.96
CA LYS A 681 31.37 -1.83 26.32
C LYS A 681 32.41 -2.41 27.28
N SER A 682 32.77 -1.67 28.33
CA SER A 682 33.69 -2.18 29.34
C SER A 682 33.08 -3.38 30.08
N THR A 683 33.85 -4.46 30.23
CA THR A 683 33.43 -5.60 31.05
C THR A 683 33.67 -5.39 32.55
N SER A 684 34.48 -4.38 32.89
CA SER A 684 34.88 -4.07 34.28
C SER A 684 34.05 -2.95 34.90
N SER A 685 33.40 -2.13 34.08
CA SER A 685 32.50 -1.06 34.51
C SER A 685 31.25 -1.04 33.63
N SER A 686 30.09 -1.32 34.21
CA SER A 686 28.83 -1.36 33.48
C SER A 686 28.38 -0.01 32.90
N SER A 687 28.97 1.10 33.34
CA SER A 687 28.62 2.46 32.90
C SER A 687 29.55 3.04 31.84
N HIS A 688 30.69 2.40 31.54
CA HIS A 688 31.64 2.93 30.55
C HIS A 688 31.47 2.26 29.19
N SER A 689 31.04 3.03 28.20
CA SER A 689 30.98 2.62 26.80
C SER A 689 31.52 3.69 25.86
N ILE A 690 32.10 3.25 24.75
CA ILE A 690 32.58 4.10 23.65
C ILE A 690 31.69 3.81 22.45
N LYS A 691 31.09 4.83 21.85
CA LYS A 691 30.25 4.71 20.65
C LYS A 691 30.95 5.39 19.48
N ILE A 692 31.26 4.62 18.45
CA ILE A 692 31.99 5.07 17.26
C ILE A 692 31.02 5.01 16.08
N LYS A 693 30.79 6.14 15.40
CA LYS A 693 30.01 6.16 14.16
C LYS A 693 30.86 5.58 13.02
N VAL A 694 30.27 4.69 12.24
CA VAL A 694 30.92 4.08 11.07
C VAL A 694 30.41 4.77 9.82
N GLU A 695 31.31 5.48 9.14
CA GLU A 695 30.98 6.20 7.90
C GLU A 695 30.93 5.20 6.73
N SER A 696 29.73 4.93 6.22
CA SER A 696 29.49 4.05 5.07
C SER A 696 28.14 4.35 4.43
N ASP A 697 28.00 4.04 3.14
CA ASP A 697 26.75 4.18 2.38
C ASP A 697 26.07 2.82 2.24
N ASN A 698 25.10 2.54 3.12
CA ASN A 698 24.40 1.25 3.16
C ASN A 698 23.61 0.96 1.87
N LYS A 699 23.24 1.98 1.10
CA LYS A 699 22.52 1.82 -0.16
C LYS A 699 23.39 1.19 -1.26
N LYS A 700 24.70 1.06 -1.01
CA LYS A 700 25.65 0.39 -1.91
C LYS A 700 26.14 -0.95 -1.38
N TRP A 701 25.74 -1.36 -0.17
CA TRP A 701 26.20 -2.61 0.42
C TRP A 701 25.72 -3.81 -0.41
N GLY A 702 26.66 -4.50 -1.02
CA GLY A 702 26.42 -5.66 -1.88
C GLY A 702 26.16 -5.36 -3.35
N PHE A 703 26.21 -4.09 -3.74
CA PHE A 703 25.83 -3.63 -5.08
C PHE A 703 26.86 -2.68 -5.71
N VAL A 704 28.14 -2.85 -5.36
CA VAL A 704 29.24 -2.15 -6.05
C VAL A 704 29.58 -2.92 -7.33
N LYS A 705 29.41 -2.27 -8.49
CA LYS A 705 29.63 -2.90 -9.81
C LYS A 705 31.12 -3.19 -10.04
N GLN A 706 31.43 -4.44 -10.36
CA GLN A 706 32.75 -4.96 -10.75
C GLN A 706 32.68 -5.57 -12.16
N GLU A 707 33.81 -5.98 -12.75
CA GLU A 707 33.86 -6.54 -14.13
C GLU A 707 32.96 -7.79 -14.32
N ASN A 708 32.71 -8.57 -13.27
CA ASN A 708 31.97 -9.84 -13.32
C ASN A 708 30.66 -9.83 -12.50
N GLY A 709 30.07 -8.66 -12.25
CA GLY A 709 28.81 -8.51 -11.49
C GLY A 709 28.96 -7.59 -10.28
N TYR A 710 28.08 -7.73 -9.30
CA TYR A 710 28.11 -6.93 -8.08
C TYR A 710 28.96 -7.58 -6.98
N GLU A 711 29.79 -6.79 -6.32
CA GLU A 711 30.48 -7.20 -5.11
C GLU A 711 29.48 -7.26 -3.96
N LYS A 712 29.11 -8.47 -3.54
CA LYS A 712 28.11 -8.72 -2.49
C LYS A 712 28.59 -8.33 -1.09
N THR A 713 29.89 -8.24 -0.88
CA THR A 713 30.52 -7.93 0.40
C THR A 713 30.96 -6.48 0.49
N VAL A 714 30.94 -5.92 1.69
CA VAL A 714 31.54 -4.62 2.02
C VAL A 714 32.45 -4.77 3.24
N SER A 715 33.63 -4.15 3.16
CA SER A 715 34.57 -4.00 4.30
C SER A 715 34.35 -2.65 4.97
N LEU A 716 33.93 -2.67 6.23
CA LEU A 716 33.89 -1.47 7.08
C LEU A 716 35.18 -1.40 7.90
N LEU A 717 35.92 -0.30 7.77
CA LEU A 717 37.22 -0.11 8.43
C LEU A 717 37.12 0.95 9.52
N ILE A 718 37.41 0.57 10.77
CA ILE A 718 37.30 1.41 11.96
C ILE A 718 38.68 1.53 12.61
N ASP A 719 39.27 2.71 12.55
CA ASP A 719 40.55 3.03 13.20
C ASP A 719 40.34 3.26 14.71
N LEU A 720 40.75 2.29 15.53
CA LEU A 720 40.61 2.34 16.98
C LEU A 720 41.72 3.17 17.65
N GLU A 721 42.78 3.54 16.94
CA GLU A 721 43.85 4.39 17.50
C GLU A 721 43.30 5.78 17.87
N LYS A 722 42.35 6.29 17.09
CA LYS A 722 41.65 7.55 17.36
C LYS A 722 40.88 7.55 18.68
N GLU A 723 40.51 6.37 19.18
CA GLU A 723 39.77 6.20 20.43
C GLU A 723 40.69 5.83 21.61
N SER A 724 42.00 5.72 21.40
CA SER A 724 42.99 5.29 22.40
C SER A 724 42.87 6.01 23.75
N SER A 725 42.57 7.31 23.76
CA SER A 725 42.38 8.10 25.00
C SER A 725 41.11 7.74 25.78
N ASN A 726 40.14 7.10 25.14
CA ASN A 726 38.85 6.72 25.71
C ASN A 726 38.86 5.30 26.31
N PHE A 727 39.92 4.52 26.08
CA PHE A 727 40.12 3.20 26.69
C PHE A 727 40.52 3.33 28.17
N LEU A 728 39.51 3.34 29.04
CA LEU A 728 39.66 3.41 30.50
C LEU A 728 39.66 2.05 31.20
N SER A 729 39.46 0.96 30.46
CA SER A 729 39.40 -0.42 30.98
C SER A 729 40.38 -1.33 30.23
N ASP A 730 40.67 -2.48 30.82
CA ASP A 730 41.57 -3.45 30.19
C ASP A 730 40.82 -4.42 29.25
N ASN A 731 39.49 -4.48 29.33
CA ASN A 731 38.67 -5.41 28.54
C ASN A 731 37.37 -4.76 28.07
N TYR A 732 37.03 -4.98 26.80
CA TYR A 732 35.83 -4.49 26.15
C TYR A 732 35.13 -5.58 25.32
N GLU A 733 33.80 -5.62 25.39
CA GLU A 733 32.96 -6.29 24.40
C GLU A 733 32.72 -5.34 23.22
N VAL A 734 32.86 -5.84 21.99
CA VAL A 734 32.72 -5.07 20.75
C VAL A 734 31.42 -5.46 20.08
N TYR A 735 30.52 -4.49 19.93
CA TYR A 735 29.24 -4.68 19.26
C TYR A 735 29.16 -3.87 17.97
N PHE A 736 28.41 -4.39 16.99
CA PHE A 736 28.06 -3.68 15.77
C PHE A 736 26.54 -3.52 15.65
N ARG A 737 26.09 -2.30 15.37
CA ARG A 737 24.68 -1.92 15.30
C ARG A 737 24.43 -1.08 14.05
N VAL A 738 23.33 -1.37 13.35
CA VAL A 738 22.78 -0.52 12.29
C VAL A 738 21.39 -0.09 12.72
N TYR A 739 21.09 1.19 12.55
CA TYR A 739 19.90 1.84 13.08
C TYR A 739 19.28 2.74 12.02
N ASP A 740 17.97 2.66 11.85
CA ASP A 740 17.20 3.55 10.99
C ASP A 740 16.64 4.71 11.80
N PRO A 741 17.12 5.95 11.59
CA PRO A 741 16.61 7.12 12.30
C PRO A 741 15.18 7.51 11.91
N ARG A 742 14.63 7.02 10.78
CA ARG A 742 13.27 7.35 10.33
C ARG A 742 12.19 6.55 11.05
N THR A 743 12.50 5.31 11.43
CA THR A 743 11.56 4.41 12.12
C THR A 743 11.88 4.23 13.61
N ASP A 744 13.02 4.75 14.08
CA ASP A 744 13.55 4.45 15.42
C ASP A 744 13.73 2.94 15.66
N THR A 745 14.13 2.21 14.61
CA THR A 745 14.35 0.76 14.67
C THR A 745 15.77 0.35 14.36
N ASP A 746 16.17 -0.76 14.98
CA ASP A 746 17.45 -1.39 14.70
C ASP A 746 17.33 -2.38 13.54
N ILE A 747 18.20 -2.22 12.53
CA ILE A 747 18.25 -3.13 11.39
C ILE A 747 18.86 -4.46 11.83
N LYS A 748 18.07 -5.53 11.73
CA LYS A 748 18.49 -6.90 12.04
C LYS A 748 19.27 -7.51 10.90
N PHE A 749 20.26 -8.33 11.28
CA PHE A 749 21.08 -9.10 10.36
C PHE A 749 20.64 -10.56 10.40
N GLY A 750 20.79 -11.25 9.27
CA GLY A 750 20.52 -12.68 9.11
C GLY A 750 21.61 -13.52 9.77
N ASN A 751 21.87 -13.31 11.05
CA ASN A 751 22.86 -14.03 11.84
C ASN A 751 22.20 -14.79 13.00
N THR A 752 22.73 -15.95 13.37
CA THR A 752 22.25 -16.71 14.55
C THR A 752 22.71 -16.10 15.87
N ASN A 753 23.63 -15.13 15.81
CA ASN A 753 24.19 -14.44 16.97
C ASN A 753 23.09 -13.64 17.70
N THR A 754 23.16 -13.60 19.03
CA THR A 754 22.21 -12.84 19.85
C THR A 754 22.29 -11.36 19.54
N TYR A 755 21.13 -10.75 19.26
CA TYR A 755 20.99 -9.30 19.20
C TYR A 755 20.80 -8.73 20.61
N TYR A 756 21.63 -7.76 21.01
CA TYR A 756 21.51 -7.08 22.29
C TYR A 756 20.88 -5.70 22.09
N THR A 757 19.70 -5.47 22.65
CA THR A 757 18.99 -4.17 22.58
C THR A 757 19.92 -3.02 22.96
N ASN A 758 19.93 -1.94 22.16
CA ASN A 758 20.80 -0.77 22.25
C ASN A 758 22.28 -0.97 21.90
N TYR A 759 22.79 -2.20 21.87
CA TYR A 759 24.20 -2.50 21.60
C TYR A 759 24.44 -3.08 20.20
N GLY A 760 23.54 -3.92 19.70
CA GLY A 760 23.71 -4.63 18.43
C GLY A 760 24.20 -6.07 18.60
N TYR A 761 24.88 -6.60 17.59
CA TYR A 761 25.47 -7.94 17.60
C TYR A 761 26.87 -7.90 18.21
N LEU A 762 27.17 -8.82 19.12
CA LEU A 762 28.54 -9.02 19.61
C LEU A 762 29.40 -9.57 18.46
N ILE A 763 30.43 -8.84 18.07
CA ILE A 763 31.34 -9.24 16.98
C ILE A 763 32.71 -9.68 17.49
N GLY A 764 33.06 -9.37 18.74
CA GLY A 764 34.30 -9.83 19.37
C GLY A 764 34.60 -9.13 20.68
N THR A 765 35.83 -9.28 21.15
CA THR A 765 36.32 -8.68 22.40
C THR A 765 37.71 -8.07 22.22
N ILE A 766 37.97 -6.99 22.93
CA ILE A 766 39.28 -6.32 23.00
C ILE A 766 39.86 -6.50 24.39
N THR A 767 41.15 -6.85 24.45
CA THR A 767 41.97 -6.81 25.66
C THR A 767 43.15 -5.87 25.45
N MET A 768 43.37 -4.97 26.40
CA MET A 768 44.49 -4.03 26.41
C MET A 768 45.63 -4.62 27.23
N GLU A 769 46.82 -4.73 26.63
CA GLU A 769 48.05 -5.22 27.29
C GLU A 769 49.11 -4.14 27.49
#